data_AF-A0A3A5VSM1-F1
#
_entry.id   AF-A0A3A5VSM1-F1
#
_cell.length_a   1.000
_cell.length_b   1.000
_cell.length_c   1.000
_cell.angle_alpha   90.00
_cell.angle_beta   90.00
_cell.angle_gamma   90.00
#
_symmetry.space_group_name_H-M   'P 1'
#
loop_
_entity.id
_entity.type
_entity.pdbx_description
1 polymer ?
#
loop_
_entity_poly.entity_id
_entity_poly.type
_entity_poly.pdbx_seq_one_letter_code
_entity_poly.pdbx_strand_id
1 'polypeptide(L)'
;MGAGCECNYYEGVLDNVSIGTNASNSSETLWISNWTFSEGEGDTTLDQSSREGVIFGADWVMPDGTIVTQAVELFNEESFQIDFANAGDQLLFYADLDDMTKLLYFSLFGGWNFEKELSGVDVYFGHEYIPSSWEHDYHYYAEYTYMFEEWSWPDSGVWWIVIIPENDIEDLSLTATWEVADPPPALDEMTELFNGIPVTSQSIDVGRQAPLEDRTLYYYVNVTEPLGSLSVETYGGTGNVNLGLSWGTVPDPFDQWFDAFEEEGMVSGESSSLSKMAWDGGPGNDETVTLYDIEPGVYYITAFSFQRALDFTIKASFTYAPENIEPEDAIELTPGVAYGPISGYDGLLQYFKIDVPAGTERIEVDLSEGYGEATLFMRYLEAPDAANFDHLSGTPGAGDMIGFNDPTPGMWYILAYTEEIFANVMITASFEDRYVWSYDGTPIQLFNGEEVNGIEAPAGEELFFYVELEEPGIYLEVSTFGGDGILYLEGDGNRLVIEWEGEEGMRPGGRQTGTPEMDFISEDFFIQSEGSGTEHSFYVSMPANGRFDISLIAKEQISNVGIVANWEYSDIPPLDNIDDGNDDDELLMGCDELAEEILVDGDSNGDGTISQREFEAMDTDEIVFSEIDLNDDEELEYREILQETCSCGNELLMTFEALEEFDRVSVKEMADQTYLNDFNFKNIDTDFDGQITYDEIEINEIVCESTFDAFDGDRDGVPDDEDAFPNDPDESVDTDGDGVGDNADIAPSVANDVIYSAGAVVFLMLIGVLVFFLRSGSNNPSENNWEVPSPSQGFDERMMDMEEKSIPIIEREDSEPKPSQQNIFEGYSQSSLEPSLQPSMESSEVFNIANDLFDSTPKQSPPSSLMGMLDSNGHEVIEYPAGSGQNWTRTDPTQSWIQKE
;
A
#
# COMPACT_ATOMS: atom_id res chain seq x y z
N MET A 1 68.18 0.86 -16.17
CA MET A 1 69.47 1.60 -15.97
C MET A 1 70.22 1.02 -14.77
N GLY A 2 71.21 0.16 -14.99
CA GLY A 2 72.10 -0.37 -13.95
C GLY A 2 73.34 -0.99 -14.58
N ALA A 3 74.51 -0.41 -14.32
CA ALA A 3 75.78 -0.82 -14.93
C ALA A 3 76.39 -2.01 -14.18
N GLY A 4 76.54 -3.14 -14.86
CA GLY A 4 77.36 -4.27 -14.42
C GLY A 4 77.88 -5.02 -15.64
N CYS A 5 79.20 -4.98 -15.88
CA CYS A 5 79.81 -5.79 -16.92
C CYS A 5 79.74 -7.27 -16.56
N GLU A 6 78.73 -7.98 -17.04
CA GLU A 6 78.83 -9.34 -17.59
C GLU A 6 77.84 -9.45 -18.76
N CYS A 7 78.37 -9.51 -19.99
CA CYS A 7 77.66 -9.78 -21.25
C CYS A 7 76.39 -8.96 -21.54
N ASN A 8 76.53 -7.79 -22.19
CA ASN A 8 75.52 -7.01 -22.94
C ASN A 8 74.04 -7.47 -22.91
N TYR A 9 73.38 -7.46 -21.76
CA TYR A 9 71.92 -7.42 -21.66
C TYR A 9 71.56 -6.10 -20.98
N TYR A 10 70.66 -5.35 -21.61
CA TYR A 10 70.05 -4.17 -21.01
C TYR A 10 68.71 -4.62 -20.43
N GLU A 11 68.59 -4.65 -19.10
CA GLU A 11 67.28 -4.73 -18.44
C GLU A 11 66.77 -3.29 -18.27
N GLY A 12 65.82 -2.92 -19.12
CA GLY A 12 65.15 -1.62 -19.14
C GLY A 12 64.38 -1.41 -20.45
N VAL A 13 63.35 -0.58 -20.42
CA VAL A 13 62.52 -0.22 -21.58
C VAL A 13 63.41 0.39 -22.69
N LEU A 14 63.34 -0.17 -23.89
CA LEU A 14 64.11 0.24 -25.07
C LEU A 14 63.19 0.86 -26.12
N ASP A 15 62.98 2.17 -26.03
CA ASP A 15 62.18 2.92 -27.01
C ASP A 15 62.99 3.28 -28.27
N ASN A 16 64.20 3.85 -28.09
CA ASN A 16 65.02 4.33 -29.22
C ASN A 16 66.48 3.85 -29.17
N VAL A 17 66.91 3.17 -30.24
CA VAL A 17 68.29 2.71 -30.43
C VAL A 17 68.91 3.41 -31.64
N SER A 18 69.79 4.37 -31.37
CA SER A 18 70.57 5.06 -32.41
C SER A 18 72.02 4.54 -32.45
N ILE A 19 72.48 4.09 -33.62
CA ILE A 19 73.86 3.66 -33.85
C ILE A 19 74.57 4.72 -34.69
N GLY A 20 75.63 5.32 -34.13
CA GLY A 20 76.45 6.32 -34.81
C GLY A 20 77.94 5.99 -34.81
N THR A 21 78.71 6.67 -35.67
CA THR A 21 80.17 6.59 -35.66
C THR A 21 80.76 7.97 -35.45
N ASN A 22 81.79 8.05 -34.61
CA ASN A 22 82.60 9.24 -34.50
C ASN A 22 83.73 9.19 -35.54
N ALA A 23 83.65 10.07 -36.54
CA ALA A 23 84.80 10.36 -37.36
C ALA A 23 85.86 11.04 -36.49
N SER A 24 87.10 10.55 -36.55
CA SER A 24 88.19 10.85 -35.60
C SER A 24 88.70 12.29 -35.56
N ASN A 25 87.96 13.27 -36.09
CA ASN A 25 88.31 14.69 -36.06
C ASN A 25 87.11 15.67 -36.13
N SER A 26 85.87 15.22 -35.89
CA SER A 26 84.71 16.12 -35.72
C SER A 26 83.96 15.78 -34.45
N SER A 27 83.46 16.79 -33.75
CA SER A 27 82.60 16.66 -32.56
C SER A 27 81.15 16.27 -32.88
N GLU A 28 80.86 15.96 -34.15
CA GLU A 28 79.54 15.57 -34.62
C GLU A 28 79.50 14.06 -34.84
N THR A 29 78.61 13.39 -34.10
CA THR A 29 78.28 11.97 -34.27
C THR A 29 77.47 11.82 -35.56
N LEU A 30 77.97 11.03 -36.52
CA LEU A 30 77.20 10.68 -37.70
C LEU A 30 76.35 9.45 -37.39
N TRP A 31 75.02 9.62 -37.32
CA TRP A 31 74.08 8.53 -37.11
C TRP A 31 73.95 7.67 -38.38
N ILE A 32 74.18 6.37 -38.26
CA ILE A 32 74.15 5.38 -39.37
C ILE A 32 72.85 4.57 -39.38
N SER A 33 72.25 4.37 -38.22
CA SER A 33 71.03 3.56 -38.06
C SER A 33 70.24 4.14 -36.90
N ASN A 34 68.92 4.23 -37.08
CA ASN A 34 68.02 4.58 -36.00
C ASN A 34 66.87 3.58 -35.99
N TRP A 35 66.60 3.00 -34.83
CA TRP A 35 65.56 2.01 -34.62
C TRP A 35 64.64 2.54 -33.52
N THR A 36 63.35 2.62 -33.82
CA THR A 36 62.32 3.08 -32.89
C THR A 36 61.33 1.95 -32.69
N PHE A 37 61.18 1.51 -31.45
CA PHE A 37 60.18 0.51 -31.06
C PHE A 37 59.08 1.29 -30.34
N SER A 38 57.91 1.40 -30.99
CA SER A 38 56.77 2.07 -30.36
C SER A 38 56.39 1.31 -29.09
N GLU A 39 56.15 2.03 -27.99
CA GLU A 39 55.55 1.42 -26.80
C GLU A 39 54.21 0.78 -27.22
N GLY A 40 54.08 -0.53 -27.00
CA GLY A 40 52.89 -1.29 -27.40
C GLY A 40 52.87 -1.85 -28.83
N GLU A 41 53.98 -1.91 -29.57
CA GLU A 41 54.01 -2.58 -30.89
C GLU A 41 55.18 -3.56 -31.08
N GLY A 42 54.96 -4.82 -30.71
CA GLY A 42 55.77 -5.97 -31.15
C GLY A 42 57.28 -5.91 -30.84
N ASP A 43 58.01 -6.92 -31.31
CA ASP A 43 59.46 -7.05 -31.07
C ASP A 43 60.31 -6.62 -32.27
N THR A 44 59.68 -6.14 -33.36
CA THR A 44 60.34 -5.85 -34.64
C THR A 44 60.14 -4.41 -35.10
N THR A 45 61.19 -3.80 -35.68
CA THR A 45 61.10 -2.47 -36.31
C THR A 45 62.04 -2.35 -37.51
N LEU A 46 61.84 -1.31 -38.32
CA LEU A 46 62.63 -1.02 -39.53
C LEU A 46 63.35 0.32 -39.40
N ASP A 47 64.60 0.37 -39.85
CA ASP A 47 65.35 1.63 -39.89
C ASP A 47 65.10 2.45 -41.17
N GLN A 48 65.68 3.65 -41.23
CA GLN A 48 65.62 4.56 -42.40
C GLN A 48 66.15 3.95 -43.72
N SER A 49 66.86 2.82 -43.66
CA SER A 49 67.37 2.08 -44.82
C SER A 49 66.66 0.74 -45.02
N SER A 50 65.50 0.53 -44.39
CA SER A 50 64.68 -0.69 -44.44
C SER A 50 65.41 -1.96 -44.00
N ARG A 51 66.38 -1.83 -43.10
CA ARG A 51 66.95 -2.96 -42.37
C ARG A 51 65.98 -3.30 -41.23
N GLU A 52 65.89 -4.58 -40.87
CA GLU A 52 65.01 -5.11 -39.82
C GLU A 52 65.79 -5.33 -38.51
N GLY A 53 65.19 -4.93 -37.40
CA GLY A 53 65.76 -5.00 -36.06
C GLY A 53 64.76 -5.69 -35.15
N VAL A 54 65.23 -6.70 -34.40
CA VAL A 54 64.40 -7.56 -33.55
C VAL A 54 64.97 -7.58 -32.14
N ILE A 55 64.14 -7.38 -31.12
CA ILE A 55 64.51 -7.52 -29.71
C ILE A 55 64.09 -8.91 -29.22
N PHE A 56 65.03 -9.70 -28.73
CA PHE A 56 64.72 -11.02 -28.18
C PHE A 56 64.38 -10.91 -26.69
N GLY A 57 63.18 -11.35 -26.30
CA GLY A 57 62.69 -11.29 -24.91
C GLY A 57 62.04 -9.96 -24.55
N ALA A 58 61.36 -9.32 -25.50
CA ALA A 58 60.53 -8.15 -25.23
C ALA A 58 59.20 -8.61 -24.63
N ASP A 59 58.98 -8.28 -23.35
CA ASP A 59 57.71 -8.45 -22.67
C ASP A 59 57.03 -7.07 -22.54
N TRP A 60 55.71 -7.04 -22.69
CA TRP A 60 54.94 -5.79 -22.55
C TRP A 60 55.00 -5.36 -21.10
N VAL A 61 55.20 -4.07 -20.84
CA VAL A 61 55.25 -3.57 -19.47
C VAL A 61 54.35 -2.35 -19.31
N MET A 62 53.58 -2.32 -18.22
CA MET A 62 52.85 -1.12 -17.80
C MET A 62 53.82 0.03 -17.46
N PRO A 63 53.35 1.29 -17.36
CA PRO A 63 54.18 2.43 -16.95
C PRO A 63 54.87 2.26 -15.59
N ASP A 64 54.32 1.42 -14.71
CA ASP A 64 54.88 1.06 -13.40
C ASP A 64 55.93 -0.08 -13.47
N GLY A 65 56.08 -0.72 -14.63
CA GLY A 65 57.05 -1.78 -14.92
C GLY A 65 56.56 -3.20 -14.68
N THR A 66 55.27 -3.46 -14.43
CA THR A 66 54.74 -4.83 -14.38
C THR A 66 54.65 -5.42 -15.78
N ILE A 67 54.93 -6.71 -15.92
CA ILE A 67 54.86 -7.40 -17.20
C ILE A 67 53.39 -7.74 -17.49
N VAL A 68 52.87 -7.23 -18.61
CA VAL A 68 51.52 -7.53 -19.10
C VAL A 68 51.61 -8.57 -20.21
N THR A 69 50.57 -9.38 -20.34
CA THR A 69 50.36 -10.19 -21.55
C THR A 69 49.95 -9.29 -22.73
N GLN A 70 50.05 -9.77 -23.97
CA GLN A 70 49.66 -8.98 -25.15
C GLN A 70 48.17 -8.61 -25.05
N ALA A 71 47.82 -7.33 -25.25
CA ALA A 71 46.42 -6.88 -25.26
C ALA A 71 45.61 -7.64 -26.32
N VAL A 72 44.48 -8.23 -25.91
CA VAL A 72 43.58 -8.98 -26.79
C VAL A 72 42.33 -8.15 -27.06
N GLU A 73 42.00 -7.99 -28.35
CA GLU A 73 40.76 -7.36 -28.78
C GLU A 73 39.59 -8.34 -28.60
N LEU A 74 38.52 -7.89 -27.93
CA LEU A 74 37.24 -8.58 -27.86
C LEU A 74 36.34 -8.08 -29.00
N PHE A 75 35.83 -9.00 -29.81
CA PHE A 75 34.90 -8.69 -30.90
C PHE A 75 33.46 -8.92 -30.45
N ASN A 76 32.54 -8.10 -30.97
CA ASN A 76 31.12 -8.19 -30.67
C ASN A 76 30.54 -9.60 -30.93
N GLU A 77 29.81 -10.14 -29.95
CA GLU A 77 29.20 -11.48 -29.93
C GLU A 77 30.21 -12.66 -30.01
N GLU A 78 31.52 -12.40 -29.97
CA GLU A 78 32.54 -13.44 -29.99
C GLU A 78 33.04 -13.77 -28.58
N SER A 79 33.04 -15.06 -28.24
CA SER A 79 33.63 -15.53 -26.98
C SER A 79 35.12 -15.83 -27.15
N PHE A 80 35.93 -15.30 -26.24
CA PHE A 80 37.35 -15.59 -26.12
C PHE A 80 37.59 -16.60 -25.01
N GLN A 81 38.40 -17.63 -25.27
CA GLN A 81 38.70 -18.70 -24.32
C GLN A 81 40.16 -18.65 -23.89
N ILE A 82 40.40 -18.78 -22.59
CA ILE A 82 41.71 -18.86 -21.98
C ILE A 82 41.88 -20.26 -21.40
N ASP A 83 42.81 -21.02 -21.96
CA ASP A 83 43.08 -22.40 -21.51
C ASP A 83 43.63 -22.44 -20.07
N PHE A 84 44.45 -21.45 -19.69
CA PHE A 84 45.11 -21.40 -18.37
C PHE A 84 45.66 -20.00 -18.04
N ALA A 85 45.48 -19.54 -16.80
CA ALA A 85 46.18 -18.37 -16.25
C ALA A 85 46.61 -18.62 -14.79
N ASN A 86 47.80 -18.15 -14.40
CA ASN A 86 48.30 -18.33 -13.03
C ASN A 86 47.77 -17.24 -12.10
N ALA A 87 47.72 -17.55 -10.80
CA ALA A 87 47.47 -16.58 -9.75
C ALA A 87 48.36 -15.33 -9.87
N GLY A 88 47.74 -14.16 -9.98
CA GLY A 88 48.38 -12.85 -10.09
C GLY A 88 48.81 -12.44 -11.50
N ASP A 89 48.51 -13.24 -12.53
CA ASP A 89 48.74 -12.84 -13.93
C ASP A 89 47.80 -11.69 -14.32
N GLN A 90 48.34 -10.62 -14.90
CA GLN A 90 47.52 -9.50 -15.41
C GLN A 90 47.17 -9.74 -16.88
N LEU A 91 45.91 -10.08 -17.12
CA LEU A 91 45.36 -10.31 -18.45
C LEU A 91 44.70 -9.01 -18.93
N LEU A 92 45.10 -8.53 -20.12
CA LEU A 92 44.64 -7.25 -20.67
C LEU A 92 43.78 -7.49 -21.92
N PHE A 93 42.56 -6.97 -21.89
CA PHE A 93 41.61 -6.99 -22.98
C PHE A 93 41.16 -5.58 -23.33
N TYR A 94 40.65 -5.40 -24.54
CA TYR A 94 39.96 -4.18 -24.91
C TYR A 94 38.82 -4.46 -25.90
N ALA A 95 37.78 -3.64 -25.84
CA ALA A 95 36.68 -3.60 -26.81
C ALA A 95 36.58 -2.17 -27.36
N ASP A 96 36.47 -2.03 -28.68
CA ASP A 96 36.26 -0.73 -29.35
C ASP A 96 34.76 -0.59 -29.63
N LEU A 97 34.09 0.22 -28.81
CA LEU A 97 32.65 0.43 -28.90
C LEU A 97 32.33 1.46 -29.98
N ASP A 98 31.39 1.09 -30.85
CA ASP A 98 30.88 1.98 -31.89
C ASP A 98 30.13 3.18 -31.27
N ASP A 99 30.14 4.31 -31.99
CA ASP A 99 29.29 5.45 -31.65
C ASP A 99 27.81 5.01 -31.60
N MET A 100 27.06 5.52 -30.63
CA MET A 100 25.64 5.18 -30.42
C MET A 100 25.39 3.72 -29.99
N THR A 101 26.35 3.09 -29.31
CA THR A 101 26.10 1.81 -28.62
C THR A 101 25.04 2.01 -27.53
N LYS A 102 23.90 1.29 -27.64
CA LYS A 102 22.78 1.36 -26.69
C LYS A 102 22.95 0.43 -25.49
N LEU A 103 23.63 -0.70 -25.69
CA LEU A 103 23.81 -1.72 -24.66
C LEU A 103 25.20 -2.33 -24.80
N LEU A 104 25.91 -2.51 -23.69
CA LEU A 104 27.10 -3.34 -23.60
C LEU A 104 26.88 -4.40 -22.52
N TYR A 105 27.01 -5.65 -22.93
CA TYR A 105 26.91 -6.83 -22.11
C TYR A 105 28.30 -7.45 -21.99
N PHE A 106 28.78 -7.64 -20.77
CA PHE A 106 30.02 -8.33 -20.49
C PHE A 106 29.78 -9.55 -19.61
N SER A 107 30.25 -10.71 -20.05
CA SER A 107 30.17 -11.94 -19.28
C SER A 107 31.53 -12.62 -19.17
N LEU A 108 31.80 -13.10 -17.96
CA LEU A 108 32.97 -13.87 -17.61
C LEU A 108 32.51 -15.18 -16.96
N PHE A 109 32.97 -16.29 -17.50
CA PHE A 109 32.54 -17.61 -17.11
C PHE A 109 33.71 -18.59 -17.02
N GLY A 110 34.04 -19.06 -15.80
CA GLY A 110 35.04 -20.08 -15.53
C GLY A 110 34.46 -21.50 -15.44
N GLY A 111 35.21 -22.52 -15.85
CA GLY A 111 34.76 -23.90 -15.85
C GLY A 111 34.23 -24.41 -14.49
N TRP A 112 32.98 -24.89 -14.45
CA TRP A 112 32.35 -25.50 -13.25
C TRP A 112 33.15 -26.70 -12.74
N ASN A 113 33.91 -26.54 -11.65
CA ASN A 113 34.62 -27.66 -11.03
C ASN A 113 34.44 -27.69 -9.49
N PHE A 114 33.44 -28.44 -9.03
CA PHE A 114 33.03 -28.61 -7.62
C PHE A 114 34.11 -29.16 -6.66
N GLU A 115 35.30 -29.55 -7.15
CA GLU A 115 36.37 -30.15 -6.36
C GLU A 115 37.54 -29.20 -6.02
N LYS A 116 37.60 -27.97 -6.57
CA LYS A 116 38.67 -26.98 -6.31
C LYS A 116 38.20 -25.88 -5.35
N GLU A 117 39.15 -25.27 -4.62
CA GLU A 117 38.90 -24.13 -3.73
C GLU A 117 38.26 -22.96 -4.50
N LEU A 118 37.44 -22.17 -3.81
CA LEU A 118 36.80 -20.95 -4.30
C LEU A 118 37.84 -20.08 -5.04
N SER A 119 37.67 -19.90 -6.35
CA SER A 119 38.57 -19.08 -7.17
C SER A 119 37.90 -17.73 -7.43
N GLY A 120 38.45 -16.68 -6.83
CA GLY A 120 38.07 -15.29 -7.08
C GLY A 120 38.92 -14.67 -8.20
N VAL A 121 38.32 -13.74 -8.93
CA VAL A 121 38.98 -12.96 -9.98
C VAL A 121 38.60 -11.49 -9.83
N ASP A 122 39.60 -10.62 -9.78
CA ASP A 122 39.40 -9.17 -9.86
C ASP A 122 39.30 -8.74 -11.32
N VAL A 123 38.28 -7.94 -11.63
CA VAL A 123 38.09 -7.34 -12.95
C VAL A 123 38.01 -5.82 -12.82
N TYR A 124 38.84 -5.12 -13.57
CA TYR A 124 38.90 -3.65 -13.62
C TYR A 124 38.56 -3.15 -15.01
N PHE A 125 37.73 -2.11 -15.09
CA PHE A 125 37.33 -1.44 -16.33
C PHE A 125 37.84 0.00 -16.37
N GLY A 126 38.22 0.47 -17.56
CA GLY A 126 38.62 1.85 -17.80
C GLY A 126 38.29 2.30 -19.23
N HIS A 127 37.68 3.46 -19.37
CA HIS A 127 37.32 4.08 -20.64
C HIS A 127 38.47 4.97 -21.16
N GLU A 128 38.98 4.70 -22.36
CA GLU A 128 40.10 5.40 -23.00
C GLU A 128 41.46 5.32 -22.27
N TYR A 129 41.56 4.59 -21.15
CA TYR A 129 42.80 4.32 -20.44
C TYR A 129 42.86 2.89 -19.87
N ILE A 130 44.06 2.35 -19.68
CA ILE A 130 44.27 1.02 -19.10
C ILE A 130 44.06 1.10 -17.57
N PRO A 131 43.07 0.40 -17.01
CA PRO A 131 42.76 0.46 -15.58
C PRO A 131 43.79 -0.28 -14.72
N SER A 132 43.84 0.06 -13.45
CA SER A 132 44.72 -0.51 -12.43
C SER A 132 44.02 -0.58 -11.07
N SER A 133 44.65 -1.24 -10.09
CA SER A 133 44.08 -1.34 -8.74
C SER A 133 43.95 -0.02 -7.98
N TRP A 134 44.50 1.09 -8.50
CA TRP A 134 44.39 2.42 -7.89
C TRP A 134 43.68 3.45 -8.77
N GLU A 135 43.43 3.15 -10.04
CA GLU A 135 42.83 4.06 -11.03
C GLU A 135 42.04 3.21 -12.02
N HIS A 136 40.71 3.22 -11.86
CA HIS A 136 39.72 2.48 -12.64
C HIS A 136 38.38 3.22 -12.58
N ASP A 137 37.53 2.98 -13.57
CA ASP A 137 36.16 3.51 -13.59
C ASP A 137 35.24 2.57 -12.81
N TYR A 138 35.38 1.25 -13.05
CA TYR A 138 34.64 0.21 -12.34
C TYR A 138 35.57 -0.93 -11.88
N HIS A 139 35.26 -1.50 -10.71
CA HIS A 139 35.93 -2.67 -10.16
C HIS A 139 34.89 -3.67 -9.67
N TYR A 140 35.06 -4.92 -10.09
CA TYR A 140 34.19 -6.02 -9.70
C TYR A 140 35.03 -7.19 -9.20
N TYR A 141 34.50 -7.87 -8.19
CA TYR A 141 35.10 -9.08 -7.63
C TYR A 141 34.21 -10.29 -7.93
N ALA A 142 34.65 -11.12 -8.86
CA ALA A 142 33.90 -12.28 -9.33
C ALA A 142 34.16 -13.50 -8.43
N GLU A 143 33.30 -13.71 -7.42
CA GLU A 143 33.30 -14.96 -6.66
C GLU A 143 32.93 -16.13 -7.58
N TYR A 144 33.68 -17.24 -7.50
CA TYR A 144 33.50 -18.42 -8.35
C TYR A 144 33.85 -18.26 -9.83
N THR A 145 34.58 -17.20 -10.21
CA THR A 145 34.96 -16.96 -11.60
C THR A 145 33.72 -16.86 -12.51
N TYR A 146 32.65 -16.26 -12.00
CA TYR A 146 31.45 -15.95 -12.75
C TYR A 146 31.11 -14.48 -12.52
N MET A 147 30.89 -13.74 -13.61
CA MET A 147 30.50 -12.35 -13.56
C MET A 147 29.69 -12.01 -14.80
N PHE A 148 28.70 -11.16 -14.62
CA PHE A 148 27.85 -10.62 -15.65
C PHE A 148 27.66 -9.15 -15.32
N GLU A 149 27.94 -8.28 -16.28
CA GLU A 149 27.72 -6.85 -16.15
C GLU A 149 27.04 -6.32 -17.39
N GLU A 150 26.12 -5.39 -17.19
CA GLU A 150 25.36 -4.74 -18.25
C GLU A 150 25.42 -3.23 -18.09
N TRP A 151 25.68 -2.53 -19.19
CA TRP A 151 25.68 -1.07 -19.23
C TRP A 151 24.75 -0.57 -20.33
N SER A 152 23.81 0.29 -19.94
CA SER A 152 22.96 1.03 -20.86
C SER A 152 23.66 2.32 -21.32
N TRP A 153 23.67 2.58 -22.62
CA TRP A 153 24.30 3.74 -23.26
C TRP A 153 25.76 4.02 -22.84
N PRO A 154 26.68 3.05 -22.95
CA PRO A 154 28.09 3.25 -22.62
C PRO A 154 28.74 4.30 -23.52
N ASP A 155 29.74 5.00 -22.98
CA ASP A 155 30.54 5.95 -23.76
C ASP A 155 31.24 5.23 -24.92
N SER A 156 31.18 5.82 -26.13
CA SER A 156 31.87 5.24 -27.29
C SER A 156 33.39 5.36 -27.19
N GLY A 157 34.10 4.49 -27.90
CA GLY A 157 35.55 4.41 -27.85
C GLY A 157 36.08 3.15 -27.16
N VAL A 158 37.33 3.20 -26.71
CA VAL A 158 38.04 2.00 -26.28
C VAL A 158 37.84 1.73 -24.80
N TRP A 159 37.17 0.63 -24.49
CA TRP A 159 37.04 0.09 -23.14
C TRP A 159 38.14 -0.93 -22.86
N TRP A 160 38.98 -0.64 -21.88
CA TRP A 160 40.05 -1.51 -21.42
C TRP A 160 39.60 -2.33 -20.23
N ILE A 161 39.95 -3.62 -20.23
CA ILE A 161 39.55 -4.57 -19.20
C ILE A 161 40.80 -5.29 -18.70
N VAL A 162 41.08 -5.19 -17.40
CA VAL A 162 42.19 -5.89 -16.74
C VAL A 162 41.65 -6.93 -15.79
N ILE A 163 42.08 -8.18 -15.98
CA ILE A 163 41.64 -9.33 -15.20
C ILE A 163 42.82 -9.90 -14.44
N ILE A 164 42.68 -10.03 -13.12
CA ILE A 164 43.71 -10.53 -12.21
C ILE A 164 43.11 -11.70 -11.42
N PRO A 165 43.47 -12.95 -11.73
CA PRO A 165 42.98 -14.11 -10.99
C PRO A 165 43.74 -14.25 -9.67
N GLU A 166 43.04 -14.48 -8.55
CA GLU A 166 43.69 -14.71 -7.26
C GLU A 166 44.32 -16.11 -7.16
N ASN A 167 43.75 -17.06 -7.89
CA ASN A 167 44.16 -18.46 -7.92
C ASN A 167 44.41 -18.92 -9.37
N ASP A 168 45.10 -20.04 -9.55
CA ASP A 168 45.30 -20.62 -10.87
C ASP A 168 43.95 -21.01 -11.48
N ILE A 169 43.58 -20.39 -12.60
CA ILE A 169 42.33 -20.62 -13.32
C ILE A 169 42.57 -21.46 -14.57
N GLU A 170 41.66 -22.39 -14.85
CA GLU A 170 41.62 -23.26 -16.02
C GLU A 170 40.29 -23.01 -16.75
N ASP A 171 40.33 -22.91 -18.08
CA ASP A 171 39.14 -22.74 -18.93
C ASP A 171 38.27 -21.51 -18.56
N LEU A 172 38.80 -20.30 -18.79
CA LEU A 172 38.06 -19.04 -18.63
C LEU A 172 37.49 -18.56 -19.97
N SER A 173 36.18 -18.31 -20.01
CA SER A 173 35.47 -17.75 -21.16
C SER A 173 35.11 -16.29 -20.90
N LEU A 174 35.37 -15.42 -21.86
CA LEU A 174 34.99 -14.01 -21.84
C LEU A 174 34.15 -13.71 -23.06
N THR A 175 33.03 -13.02 -22.90
CA THR A 175 32.20 -12.57 -24.02
C THR A 175 31.78 -11.13 -23.77
N ALA A 176 32.07 -10.26 -24.74
CA ALA A 176 31.54 -8.91 -24.78
C ALA A 176 30.59 -8.82 -25.98
N THR A 177 29.35 -8.40 -25.72
CA THR A 177 28.32 -8.20 -26.74
C THR A 177 27.82 -6.78 -26.61
N TRP A 178 27.70 -6.06 -27.71
CA TRP A 178 27.13 -4.71 -27.69
C TRP A 178 26.17 -4.48 -28.84
N GLU A 179 25.12 -3.72 -28.57
CA GLU A 179 24.11 -3.39 -29.56
C GLU A 179 24.22 -1.91 -29.94
N VAL A 180 24.34 -1.63 -31.23
CA VAL A 180 24.35 -0.25 -31.75
C VAL A 180 22.92 0.17 -32.05
N ALA A 181 22.52 1.34 -31.56
CA ALA A 181 21.21 1.90 -31.85
C ALA A 181 21.00 2.10 -33.36
N ASP A 182 19.79 1.82 -33.84
CA ASP A 182 19.42 2.14 -35.21
C ASP A 182 19.52 3.66 -35.45
N PRO A 183 20.07 4.11 -36.60
CA PRO A 183 20.16 5.53 -36.88
C PRO A 183 18.75 6.13 -37.03
N PRO A 184 18.50 7.31 -36.46
CA PRO A 184 17.18 7.93 -36.53
C PRO A 184 16.77 8.21 -37.99
N PRO A 185 15.45 8.20 -38.29
CA PRO A 185 14.93 8.65 -39.58
C PRO A 185 15.40 10.06 -39.91
N ALA A 186 15.38 10.42 -41.19
CA ALA A 186 15.78 11.76 -41.60
C ALA A 186 14.83 12.81 -40.99
N LEU A 187 15.36 13.94 -40.51
CA LEU A 187 14.59 14.99 -39.84
C LEU A 187 13.43 15.57 -40.69
N ASP A 188 13.45 15.40 -42.01
CA ASP A 188 12.37 15.80 -42.92
C ASP A 188 11.18 14.82 -42.95
N GLU A 189 11.35 13.62 -42.39
CA GLU A 189 10.29 12.62 -42.19
C GLU A 189 9.64 12.72 -40.79
N MET A 190 10.22 13.53 -39.89
CA MET A 190 9.76 13.72 -38.52
C MET A 190 9.04 15.07 -38.31
N THR A 191 8.18 15.14 -37.29
CA THR A 191 7.50 16.39 -36.91
C THR A 191 8.23 17.08 -35.76
N GLU A 192 8.62 18.35 -35.94
CA GLU A 192 9.22 19.17 -34.88
C GLU A 192 8.15 19.60 -33.87
N LEU A 193 8.38 19.32 -32.58
CA LEU A 193 7.56 19.83 -31.49
C LEU A 193 8.21 21.07 -30.88
N PHE A 194 7.40 22.11 -30.68
CA PHE A 194 7.81 23.34 -30.03
C PHE A 194 7.19 23.44 -28.65
N ASN A 195 7.93 24.04 -27.71
CA ASN A 195 7.46 24.28 -26.34
C ASN A 195 6.05 24.91 -26.32
N GLY A 196 5.09 24.22 -25.73
CA GLY A 196 3.73 24.69 -25.53
C GLY A 196 2.84 24.71 -26.77
N ILE A 197 3.32 24.26 -27.93
CA ILE A 197 2.54 24.26 -29.18
C ILE A 197 2.01 22.84 -29.46
N PRO A 198 0.70 22.59 -29.27
CA PRO A 198 0.13 21.28 -29.56
C PRO A 198 0.02 21.03 -31.06
N VAL A 199 0.40 19.82 -31.48
CA VAL A 199 0.19 19.31 -32.83
C VAL A 199 -1.04 18.42 -32.82
N THR A 200 -2.14 18.92 -33.36
CA THR A 200 -3.45 18.25 -33.34
C THR A 200 -3.67 17.35 -34.56
N SER A 201 -4.72 16.53 -34.51
CA SER A 201 -5.20 15.72 -35.65
C SER A 201 -4.18 14.68 -36.13
N GLN A 202 -3.42 14.11 -35.20
CA GLN A 202 -2.54 13.00 -35.48
C GLN A 202 -3.37 11.71 -35.56
N SER A 203 -3.03 10.82 -36.50
CA SER A 203 -3.78 9.58 -36.70
C SER A 203 -2.92 8.45 -37.24
N ILE A 204 -3.11 7.27 -36.67
CA ILE A 204 -2.52 6.01 -37.06
C ILE A 204 -3.68 5.10 -37.51
N ASP A 205 -4.10 5.23 -38.78
CA ASP A 205 -5.23 4.48 -39.39
C ASP A 205 -4.77 3.23 -40.16
N VAL A 206 -3.79 2.53 -39.61
CA VAL A 206 -3.30 1.27 -40.16
C VAL A 206 -3.77 0.11 -39.29
N GLY A 207 -4.06 -1.04 -39.91
CA GLY A 207 -4.51 -2.22 -39.18
C GLY A 207 -3.34 -2.93 -38.50
N ARG A 208 -3.63 -3.82 -37.53
CA ARG A 208 -2.64 -4.63 -36.80
C ARG A 208 -1.67 -5.46 -37.67
N GLN A 209 -1.95 -5.60 -38.96
CA GLN A 209 -1.16 -6.39 -39.93
C GLN A 209 -0.17 -5.52 -40.74
N ALA A 210 -0.16 -4.20 -40.55
CA ALA A 210 0.82 -3.31 -41.17
C ALA A 210 2.18 -3.42 -40.46
N PRO A 211 3.30 -3.18 -41.17
CA PRO A 211 4.63 -3.04 -40.55
C PRO A 211 4.62 -1.96 -39.46
N LEU A 212 5.45 -2.12 -38.43
CA LEU A 212 5.51 -1.18 -37.30
C LEU A 212 5.87 0.25 -37.74
N GLU A 213 6.74 0.40 -38.75
CA GLU A 213 7.09 1.69 -39.36
C GLU A 213 5.84 2.50 -39.81
N ASP A 214 4.80 1.82 -40.29
CA ASP A 214 3.55 2.46 -40.73
C ASP A 214 2.59 2.77 -39.54
N ARG A 215 2.89 2.23 -38.36
CA ARG A 215 2.09 2.30 -37.12
C ARG A 215 2.71 3.23 -36.07
N THR A 216 3.81 3.85 -36.43
CA THR A 216 4.63 4.68 -35.56
C THR A 216 4.77 6.06 -36.18
N LEU A 217 4.62 7.10 -35.38
CA LEU A 217 4.86 8.47 -35.75
C LEU A 217 6.08 8.99 -34.99
N TYR A 218 6.99 9.60 -35.72
CA TYR A 218 8.25 10.11 -35.19
C TYR A 218 8.19 11.64 -35.04
N TYR A 219 8.55 12.13 -33.87
CA TYR A 219 8.66 13.55 -33.55
C TYR A 219 10.04 13.86 -32.98
N TYR A 220 10.47 15.11 -33.06
CA TYR A 220 11.71 15.54 -32.43
C TYR A 220 11.55 16.91 -31.77
N VAL A 221 12.38 17.14 -30.77
CA VAL A 221 12.52 18.40 -30.04
C VAL A 221 13.98 18.83 -30.14
N ASN A 222 14.23 20.06 -30.59
CA ASN A 222 15.57 20.64 -30.62
C ASN A 222 15.77 21.54 -29.40
N VAL A 223 16.58 21.09 -28.45
CA VAL A 223 16.88 21.79 -27.20
C VAL A 223 18.14 22.63 -27.38
N THR A 224 18.02 23.95 -27.28
CA THR A 224 19.13 24.89 -27.52
C THR A 224 19.84 25.36 -26.25
N GLU A 225 19.20 25.20 -25.09
CA GLU A 225 19.66 25.63 -23.77
C GLU A 225 19.37 24.47 -22.80
N PRO A 226 20.17 24.26 -21.74
CA PRO A 226 19.92 23.18 -20.79
C PRO A 226 18.54 23.33 -20.13
N LEU A 227 17.80 22.24 -20.05
CA LEU A 227 16.46 22.19 -19.44
C LEU A 227 16.51 21.33 -18.18
N GLY A 228 15.74 21.71 -17.16
CA GLY A 228 15.55 20.88 -15.96
C GLY A 228 14.65 19.68 -16.24
N SER A 229 13.64 19.84 -17.12
CA SER A 229 12.86 18.72 -17.64
C SER A 229 12.22 19.00 -19.02
N LEU A 230 11.99 17.93 -19.78
CA LEU A 230 11.23 17.91 -21.03
C LEU A 230 10.11 16.90 -20.86
N SER A 231 8.88 17.41 -20.84
CA SER A 231 7.70 16.59 -20.77
C SER A 231 6.97 16.59 -22.10
N VAL A 232 6.51 15.43 -22.55
CA VAL A 232 5.72 15.26 -23.76
C VAL A 232 4.42 14.54 -23.39
N GLU A 233 3.31 15.22 -23.64
CA GLU A 233 1.98 14.74 -23.34
C GLU A 233 1.21 14.46 -24.63
N THR A 234 0.44 13.37 -24.65
CA THR A 234 -0.67 13.18 -25.59
C THR A 234 -2.00 13.33 -24.89
N TYR A 235 -3.01 13.80 -25.61
CA TYR A 235 -4.38 13.81 -25.11
C TYR A 235 -5.43 13.84 -26.22
N GLY A 236 -6.62 13.36 -25.89
CA GLY A 236 -7.81 13.38 -26.74
C GLY A 236 -7.75 12.42 -27.94
N GLY A 237 -8.82 12.40 -28.74
CA GLY A 237 -8.97 11.44 -29.84
C GLY A 237 -9.61 10.12 -29.40
N THR A 238 -9.42 9.07 -30.20
CA THR A 238 -9.90 7.71 -29.89
C THR A 238 -8.83 6.67 -30.21
N GLY A 239 -8.73 5.61 -29.42
CA GLY A 239 -7.74 4.55 -29.58
C GLY A 239 -6.81 4.49 -28.38
N ASN A 240 -5.68 3.80 -28.55
CA ASN A 240 -4.61 3.78 -27.58
C ASN A 240 -3.32 4.25 -28.24
N VAL A 241 -2.58 5.17 -27.63
CA VAL A 241 -1.28 5.64 -28.09
C VAL A 241 -0.29 5.41 -26.97
N ASN A 242 0.88 4.87 -27.28
CA ASN A 242 2.00 4.78 -26.36
C ASN A 242 3.08 5.78 -26.81
N LEU A 243 3.80 6.35 -25.84
CA LEU A 243 4.85 7.34 -26.05
C LEU A 243 6.20 6.82 -25.56
N GLY A 244 7.24 7.08 -26.34
CA GLY A 244 8.63 6.98 -25.92
C GLY A 244 9.35 8.29 -26.19
N LEU A 245 10.28 8.66 -25.32
CA LEU A 245 11.13 9.84 -25.43
C LEU A 245 12.57 9.41 -25.18
N SER A 246 13.51 9.76 -26.06
CA SER A 246 14.93 9.41 -25.90
C SER A 246 15.87 10.49 -26.41
N TRP A 247 17.08 10.48 -25.87
CA TRP A 247 18.22 11.26 -26.33
C TRP A 247 19.06 10.49 -27.35
N GLY A 248 19.36 11.12 -28.49
CA GLY A 248 20.32 10.59 -29.48
C GLY A 248 19.73 9.66 -30.54
N THR A 249 18.79 8.76 -30.20
CA THR A 249 18.07 7.92 -31.19
C THR A 249 16.57 7.89 -30.96
N VAL A 250 15.84 7.36 -31.94
CA VAL A 250 14.41 7.11 -31.87
C VAL A 250 14.14 5.89 -30.96
N PRO A 251 13.30 6.02 -29.92
CA PRO A 251 12.86 4.89 -29.10
C PRO A 251 12.23 3.78 -29.95
N ASP A 252 12.72 2.52 -29.84
CA ASP A 252 12.13 1.35 -30.51
C ASP A 252 10.98 0.78 -29.65
N PRO A 253 9.73 0.73 -30.17
CA PRO A 253 8.59 0.15 -29.46
C PRO A 253 8.74 -1.32 -29.00
N PHE A 254 9.76 -2.06 -29.46
CA PHE A 254 10.04 -3.42 -29.01
C PHE A 254 10.99 -3.54 -27.81
N ASP A 255 11.72 -2.47 -27.45
CA ASP A 255 12.56 -2.48 -26.22
C ASP A 255 11.67 -2.55 -24.95
N GLN A 256 10.42 -2.09 -25.01
CA GLN A 256 9.42 -2.25 -23.94
C GLN A 256 9.18 -3.73 -23.52
N TRP A 257 9.43 -4.69 -24.42
CA TRP A 257 9.19 -6.10 -24.14
C TRP A 257 10.37 -6.76 -23.41
N PHE A 258 11.55 -6.15 -23.40
CA PHE A 258 12.69 -6.63 -22.62
C PHE A 258 12.66 -6.05 -21.20
N ASP A 259 12.32 -4.77 -21.02
CA ASP A 259 12.07 -4.16 -19.69
C ASP A 259 10.96 -4.91 -18.92
N ALA A 260 9.87 -5.28 -19.59
CA ALA A 260 8.75 -6.01 -18.96
C ALA A 260 9.10 -7.44 -18.50
N PHE A 261 10.26 -7.99 -18.86
CA PHE A 261 10.78 -9.25 -18.32
C PHE A 261 11.96 -9.06 -17.36
N GLU A 262 12.53 -7.85 -17.27
CA GLU A 262 13.51 -7.47 -16.25
C GLU A 262 12.83 -7.01 -14.95
N GLU A 263 11.61 -6.47 -15.02
CA GLU A 263 10.77 -6.17 -13.84
C GLU A 263 10.35 -7.43 -13.04
N GLU A 264 10.30 -8.62 -13.66
CA GLU A 264 9.89 -9.86 -12.97
C GLU A 264 11.07 -10.77 -12.54
N GLY A 265 12.33 -10.34 -12.68
CA GLY A 265 13.46 -11.26 -12.58
C GLY A 265 14.77 -10.68 -12.08
N MET A 266 14.90 -10.54 -10.75
CA MET A 266 16.17 -10.46 -10.01
C MET A 266 17.25 -9.55 -10.62
N VAL A 267 17.16 -8.25 -10.35
CA VAL A 267 18.35 -7.39 -10.25
C VAL A 267 18.25 -6.66 -8.91
N SER A 268 19.11 -7.07 -7.99
CA SER A 268 19.43 -6.34 -6.77
C SER A 268 19.90 -4.93 -7.11
N GLY A 269 19.57 -3.98 -6.24
CA GLY A 269 19.77 -2.54 -6.36
C GLY A 269 21.06 -2.03 -7.01
N GLU A 270 20.96 -0.76 -7.43
CA GLU A 270 21.95 0.05 -8.14
C GLU A 270 22.04 -0.17 -9.67
N SER A 271 20.99 0.23 -10.40
CA SER A 271 21.20 0.81 -11.74
C SER A 271 20.35 2.06 -11.93
N SER A 272 20.92 3.17 -11.47
CA SER A 272 20.76 4.55 -11.95
C SER A 272 19.49 4.90 -12.73
N SER A 273 18.72 5.79 -12.12
CA SER A 273 17.71 6.73 -12.64
C SER A 273 18.18 7.67 -13.79
N LEU A 274 19.14 7.25 -14.61
CA LEU A 274 19.71 7.97 -15.76
C LEU A 274 19.41 7.28 -17.10
N SER A 275 18.24 6.64 -17.23
CA SER A 275 17.83 6.15 -18.55
C SER A 275 17.65 7.35 -19.49
N LYS A 276 18.51 7.45 -20.52
CA LYS A 276 18.39 8.39 -21.66
C LYS A 276 17.12 8.16 -22.49
N MET A 277 16.19 7.35 -21.99
CA MET A 277 14.95 6.91 -22.62
C MET A 277 13.88 6.71 -21.55
N ALA A 278 12.71 7.28 -21.77
CA ALA A 278 11.53 7.11 -20.92
C ALA A 278 10.33 6.67 -21.78
N TRP A 279 9.46 5.86 -21.20
CA TRP A 279 8.25 5.34 -21.84
C TRP A 279 7.03 5.64 -20.99
N ASP A 280 5.90 5.88 -21.66
CA ASP A 280 4.59 5.86 -21.03
C ASP A 280 3.58 5.18 -21.97
N GLY A 281 2.72 4.35 -21.40
CA GLY A 281 1.76 3.57 -22.17
C GLY A 281 0.66 2.97 -21.34
N GLY A 282 -0.57 3.35 -21.65
CA GLY A 282 -1.77 2.86 -20.98
C GLY A 282 -2.97 2.64 -21.91
N PRO A 283 -4.11 2.22 -21.33
CA PRO A 283 -5.37 2.19 -22.04
C PRO A 283 -5.89 3.62 -22.26
N GLY A 284 -5.46 4.27 -23.35
CA GLY A 284 -5.96 5.58 -23.70
C GLY A 284 -5.02 6.35 -24.60
N ASN A 285 -5.27 7.66 -24.71
CA ASN A 285 -4.38 8.57 -25.43
C ASN A 285 -3.79 9.64 -24.48
N ASP A 286 -4.05 9.51 -23.18
CA ASP A 286 -3.65 10.48 -22.16
C ASP A 286 -2.37 9.97 -21.49
N GLU A 287 -1.26 10.11 -22.21
CA GLU A 287 0.07 9.63 -21.79
C GLU A 287 0.98 10.85 -21.58
N THR A 288 1.84 10.81 -20.57
CA THR A 288 2.83 11.84 -20.24
C THR A 288 4.18 11.20 -19.95
N VAL A 289 5.15 11.45 -20.83
CA VAL A 289 6.54 11.03 -20.65
C VAL A 289 7.42 12.22 -20.31
N THR A 290 8.31 12.09 -19.31
CA THR A 290 9.18 13.18 -18.87
C THR A 290 10.63 12.71 -18.73
N LEU A 291 11.57 13.45 -19.32
CA LEU A 291 13.01 13.32 -19.06
C LEU A 291 13.49 14.50 -18.21
N TYR A 292 14.48 14.24 -17.36
CA TYR A 292 15.15 15.20 -16.49
C TYR A 292 16.62 15.37 -16.92
N ASP A 293 17.30 16.40 -16.41
CA ASP A 293 18.69 16.78 -16.73
C ASP A 293 19.05 16.81 -18.24
N ILE A 294 18.53 17.80 -18.94
CA ILE A 294 18.53 17.79 -20.41
C ILE A 294 19.63 18.69 -20.96
N GLU A 295 20.62 18.06 -21.57
CA GLU A 295 21.67 18.74 -22.31
C GLU A 295 21.18 19.33 -23.65
N PRO A 296 21.83 20.40 -24.15
CA PRO A 296 21.55 20.91 -25.49
C PRO A 296 21.77 19.85 -26.58
N GLY A 297 20.69 19.44 -27.24
CA GLY A 297 20.70 18.34 -28.19
C GLY A 297 19.36 18.14 -28.89
N VAL A 298 19.30 17.14 -29.77
CA VAL A 298 18.06 16.72 -30.42
C VAL A 298 17.51 15.50 -29.67
N TYR A 299 16.29 15.65 -29.17
CA TYR A 299 15.55 14.59 -28.50
C TYR A 299 14.52 14.03 -29.47
N TYR A 300 14.37 12.71 -29.48
CA TYR A 300 13.49 11.99 -30.37
C TYR A 300 12.32 11.40 -29.59
N ILE A 301 11.14 11.45 -30.19
CA ILE A 301 9.89 10.99 -29.60
C ILE A 301 9.24 10.02 -30.57
N THR A 302 8.79 8.90 -30.04
CA THR A 302 8.06 7.87 -30.77
C THR A 302 6.66 7.80 -30.21
N ALA A 303 5.64 8.04 -31.04
CA ALA A 303 4.25 7.74 -30.69
C ALA A 303 3.76 6.57 -31.54
N PHE A 304 3.36 5.47 -30.93
CA PHE A 304 2.93 4.27 -31.66
C PHE A 304 1.63 3.70 -31.12
N SER A 305 0.95 2.87 -31.92
CA SER A 305 -0.30 2.23 -31.51
C SER A 305 -0.39 0.77 -31.93
N PHE A 306 -0.73 -0.09 -30.95
CA PHE A 306 -1.10 -1.48 -31.21
C PHE A 306 -2.48 -1.63 -31.87
N GLN A 307 -3.27 -0.57 -31.95
CA GLN A 307 -4.56 -0.54 -32.63
C GLN A 307 -4.64 0.67 -33.55
N ARG A 308 -5.85 1.15 -33.84
CA ARG A 308 -6.05 2.40 -34.57
C ARG A 308 -6.19 3.52 -33.55
N ALA A 309 -5.39 4.56 -33.70
CA ALA A 309 -5.51 5.81 -32.96
C ALA A 309 -5.90 6.93 -33.93
N LEU A 310 -6.93 7.71 -33.60
CA LEU A 310 -7.47 8.77 -34.44
C LEU A 310 -7.59 10.08 -33.68
N ASP A 311 -7.23 11.17 -34.34
CA ASP A 311 -7.42 12.55 -33.90
C ASP A 311 -6.81 12.89 -32.52
N PHE A 312 -5.71 12.22 -32.15
CA PHE A 312 -4.99 12.57 -30.92
C PHE A 312 -4.13 13.82 -31.12
N THR A 313 -3.80 14.47 -30.01
CA THR A 313 -2.95 15.67 -29.96
C THR A 313 -1.70 15.33 -29.16
N ILE A 314 -0.55 15.85 -29.60
CA ILE A 314 0.73 15.73 -28.88
C ILE A 314 1.29 17.13 -28.60
N LYS A 315 1.87 17.33 -27.42
CA LYS A 315 2.46 18.61 -27.00
C LYS A 315 3.73 18.36 -26.19
N ALA A 316 4.79 19.11 -26.51
CA ALA A 316 6.00 19.17 -25.69
C ALA A 316 5.95 20.40 -24.78
N SER A 317 6.44 20.25 -23.54
CA SER A 317 6.53 21.30 -22.52
C SER A 317 7.96 21.31 -21.96
N PHE A 318 8.62 22.47 -21.98
CA PHE A 318 9.98 22.61 -21.47
C PHE A 318 9.97 23.30 -20.11
N THR A 319 10.69 22.73 -19.15
CA THR A 319 10.98 23.35 -17.86
C THR A 319 12.46 23.72 -17.86
N TYR A 320 12.76 25.02 -17.73
CA TYR A 320 14.14 25.48 -17.67
C TYR A 320 14.78 25.11 -16.33
N ALA A 321 16.09 24.85 -16.33
CA ALA A 321 16.82 24.57 -15.10
C ALA A 321 16.70 25.75 -14.12
N PRO A 322 16.60 25.49 -12.81
CA PRO A 322 16.51 26.53 -11.80
C PRO A 322 17.76 27.43 -11.79
N GLU A 323 17.60 28.72 -11.49
CA GLU A 323 18.73 29.67 -11.39
C GLU A 323 19.48 29.54 -10.05
N ASN A 324 18.90 28.87 -9.03
CA ASN A 324 19.42 28.79 -7.66
C ASN A 324 20.33 27.58 -7.39
N ILE A 325 21.12 27.18 -8.38
CA ILE A 325 22.04 26.03 -8.28
C ILE A 325 23.34 26.34 -7.53
N GLU A 326 23.65 27.61 -7.31
CA GLU A 326 24.81 28.04 -6.53
C GLU A 326 24.37 28.77 -5.24
N PRO A 327 25.15 28.66 -4.14
CA PRO A 327 24.88 29.38 -2.89
C PRO A 327 24.72 30.89 -3.03
N GLU A 328 25.38 31.51 -4.02
CA GLU A 328 25.31 32.95 -4.25
C GLU A 328 23.99 33.39 -4.90
N ASP A 329 23.36 32.50 -5.65
CA ASP A 329 22.09 32.70 -6.34
C ASP A 329 20.88 32.20 -5.53
N ALA A 330 21.10 31.84 -4.26
CA ALA A 330 20.06 31.35 -3.36
C ALA A 330 18.86 32.32 -3.27
N ILE A 331 17.65 31.79 -3.47
CA ILE A 331 16.40 32.56 -3.48
C ILE A 331 16.01 32.97 -2.06
N GLU A 332 15.68 34.24 -1.85
CA GLU A 332 15.22 34.74 -0.56
C GLU A 332 13.72 34.46 -0.36
N LEU A 333 13.39 33.58 0.57
CA LEU A 333 12.01 33.20 0.90
C LEU A 333 11.34 34.29 1.75
N THR A 334 10.05 34.52 1.48
CA THR A 334 9.23 35.43 2.30
C THR A 334 8.46 34.62 3.34
N PRO A 335 8.47 35.03 4.63
CA PRO A 335 7.79 34.28 5.68
C PRO A 335 6.30 34.05 5.40
N GLY A 336 5.85 32.80 5.46
CA GLY A 336 4.47 32.36 5.25
C GLY A 336 3.98 32.42 3.79
N VAL A 337 4.88 32.60 2.81
CA VAL A 337 4.54 32.61 1.38
C VAL A 337 5.21 31.42 0.70
N ALA A 338 4.39 30.52 0.16
CA ALA A 338 4.86 29.39 -0.63
C ALA A 338 5.57 29.85 -1.91
N TYR A 339 6.71 29.24 -2.20
CA TYR A 339 7.52 29.44 -3.40
C TYR A 339 7.59 28.14 -4.21
N GLY A 340 7.28 28.22 -5.50
CA GLY A 340 7.28 27.05 -6.39
C GLY A 340 6.31 27.25 -7.56
N PRO A 341 6.01 26.18 -8.33
CA PRO A 341 6.50 24.81 -8.15
C PRO A 341 8.00 24.66 -8.42
N ILE A 342 8.69 23.90 -7.59
CA ILE A 342 10.09 23.48 -7.75
C ILE A 342 10.15 21.99 -8.11
N SER A 343 11.19 21.62 -8.85
CA SER A 343 11.48 20.24 -9.24
C SER A 343 12.96 19.97 -9.07
N GLY A 344 13.32 18.76 -8.70
CA GLY A 344 14.70 18.29 -8.57
C GLY A 344 14.89 16.90 -9.16
N TYR A 345 16.14 16.58 -9.42
CA TYR A 345 16.62 15.32 -9.96
C TYR A 345 18.02 15.07 -9.40
N ASP A 346 18.53 13.84 -9.53
CA ASP A 346 19.85 13.46 -9.01
C ASP A 346 20.95 14.46 -9.43
N GLY A 347 21.73 14.91 -8.45
CA GLY A 347 22.79 15.91 -8.63
C GLY A 347 22.33 17.38 -8.68
N LEU A 348 21.03 17.69 -8.71
CA LEU A 348 20.54 19.08 -8.70
C LEU A 348 20.45 19.64 -7.28
N LEU A 349 21.38 20.55 -6.95
CA LEU A 349 21.38 21.28 -5.68
C LEU A 349 20.58 22.58 -5.81
N GLN A 350 19.52 22.77 -5.01
CA GLN A 350 18.73 24.00 -5.02
C GLN A 350 18.84 24.77 -3.71
N TYR A 351 19.38 25.99 -3.76
CA TYR A 351 19.62 26.82 -2.59
C TYR A 351 18.52 27.88 -2.37
N PHE A 352 18.09 28.02 -1.12
CA PHE A 352 17.16 29.03 -0.62
C PHE A 352 17.75 29.71 0.62
N LYS A 353 17.22 30.86 1.01
CA LYS A 353 17.63 31.57 2.23
C LYS A 353 16.49 32.35 2.86
N ILE A 354 16.53 32.51 4.18
CA ILE A 354 15.56 33.28 4.95
C ILE A 354 16.27 34.14 6.01
N ASP A 355 15.84 35.41 6.15
CA ASP A 355 16.32 36.31 7.19
C ASP A 355 15.46 36.17 8.45
N VAL A 356 16.04 35.63 9.52
CA VAL A 356 15.33 35.40 10.78
C VAL A 356 15.45 36.62 11.69
N PRO A 357 14.33 37.32 12.00
CA PRO A 357 14.36 38.51 12.84
C PRO A 357 14.64 38.18 14.31
N ALA A 358 15.10 39.18 15.06
CA ALA A 358 15.33 39.00 16.49
C ALA A 358 14.01 38.84 17.25
N GLY A 359 13.91 37.76 18.03
CA GLY A 359 12.74 37.45 18.85
C GLY A 359 11.75 36.48 18.20
N THR A 360 12.12 35.83 17.09
CA THR A 360 11.42 34.65 16.56
C THR A 360 11.45 33.52 17.59
N GLU A 361 10.29 32.93 17.85
CA GLU A 361 10.13 31.86 18.83
C GLU A 361 10.35 30.47 18.21
N ARG A 362 9.91 30.28 16.95
CA ARG A 362 10.09 29.06 16.16
C ARG A 362 10.18 29.42 14.67
N ILE A 363 10.97 28.65 13.93
CA ILE A 363 10.98 28.66 12.47
C ILE A 363 10.56 27.28 11.96
N GLU A 364 9.74 27.27 10.92
CA GLU A 364 9.34 26.06 10.20
C GLU A 364 9.60 26.28 8.71
N VAL A 365 10.15 25.26 8.05
CA VAL A 365 10.36 25.19 6.61
C VAL A 365 9.71 23.90 6.15
N ASP A 366 8.74 24.01 5.26
CA ASP A 366 7.81 22.96 4.88
C ASP A 366 7.81 22.83 3.35
N LEU A 367 7.96 21.61 2.86
CA LEU A 367 7.71 21.22 1.48
C LEU A 367 6.28 20.68 1.41
N SER A 368 5.46 21.28 0.57
CA SER A 368 4.05 20.93 0.42
C SER A 368 3.67 20.84 -1.05
N GLU A 369 2.66 20.03 -1.37
CA GLU A 369 2.22 19.75 -2.74
C GLU A 369 3.31 19.05 -3.58
N GLY A 370 2.93 18.23 -4.57
CA GLY A 370 3.89 17.54 -5.44
C GLY A 370 4.12 16.05 -5.11
N TYR A 371 5.12 15.46 -5.76
CA TYR A 371 5.49 14.04 -5.61
C TYR A 371 7.01 13.87 -5.70
N GLY A 372 7.50 12.75 -5.18
CA GLY A 372 8.91 12.37 -5.18
C GLY A 372 9.66 12.75 -3.91
N GLU A 373 10.91 12.31 -3.82
CA GLU A 373 11.75 12.47 -2.63
C GLU A 373 12.53 13.78 -2.67
N ALA A 374 12.46 14.56 -1.59
CA ALA A 374 13.26 15.77 -1.43
C ALA A 374 13.72 15.87 0.02
N THR A 375 15.02 16.00 0.23
CA THR A 375 15.64 16.22 1.54
C THR A 375 16.00 17.70 1.70
N LEU A 376 15.68 18.26 2.86
CA LEU A 376 16.08 19.61 3.23
C LEU A 376 17.28 19.61 4.18
N PHE A 377 18.27 20.46 3.86
CA PHE A 377 19.36 20.79 4.76
C PHE A 377 19.29 22.26 5.11
N MET A 378 19.57 22.63 6.36
CA MET A 378 19.54 24.01 6.81
C MET A 378 20.76 24.37 7.66
N ARG A 379 21.31 25.57 7.47
CA ARG A 379 22.51 26.05 8.16
C ARG A 379 22.55 27.57 8.35
N TYR A 380 23.14 28.00 9.46
CA TYR A 380 23.27 29.41 9.83
C TYR A 380 24.49 30.08 9.15
N LEU A 381 24.25 31.23 8.50
CA LEU A 381 25.22 32.12 7.82
C LEU A 381 26.02 31.54 6.64
N GLU A 382 26.08 30.23 6.47
CA GLU A 382 26.79 29.53 5.41
C GLU A 382 25.84 28.54 4.73
N ALA A 383 26.07 28.26 3.43
CA ALA A 383 25.27 27.28 2.71
C ALA A 383 25.59 25.86 3.21
N PRO A 384 24.55 25.03 3.43
CA PRO A 384 24.74 23.63 3.81
C PRO A 384 25.24 22.80 2.63
N ASP A 385 25.89 21.68 2.95
CA ASP A 385 26.21 20.58 2.04
C ASP A 385 25.95 19.25 2.76
N ALA A 386 25.99 18.12 2.05
CA ALA A 386 25.71 16.79 2.60
C ALA A 386 26.58 16.41 3.80
N ALA A 387 27.75 17.01 3.98
CA ALA A 387 28.66 16.74 5.10
C ALA A 387 28.60 17.81 6.22
N ASN A 388 28.03 18.98 5.95
CA ASN A 388 28.08 20.14 6.84
C ASN A 388 26.75 20.91 6.87
N PHE A 389 25.85 20.50 7.77
CA PHE A 389 24.55 21.12 8.04
C PHE A 389 24.34 21.34 9.55
N ASP A 390 23.42 22.24 9.92
CA ASP A 390 23.00 22.43 11.32
C ASP A 390 21.72 21.65 11.63
N HIS A 391 20.79 21.60 10.66
CA HIS A 391 19.54 20.87 10.74
C HIS A 391 19.32 20.09 9.44
N LEU A 392 18.82 18.87 9.59
CA LEU A 392 18.39 17.97 8.54
C LEU A 392 16.90 17.72 8.76
N SER A 393 16.18 17.48 7.68
CA SER A 393 14.78 17.15 7.70
C SER A 393 14.54 15.66 7.95
N GLY A 394 13.39 15.33 8.55
CA GLY A 394 13.13 14.00 9.11
C GLY A 394 12.57 12.99 8.11
N THR A 395 11.96 13.45 7.01
CA THR A 395 11.25 12.60 6.06
C THR A 395 11.49 13.06 4.62
N PRO A 396 12.50 12.54 3.90
CA PRO A 396 12.72 12.88 2.50
C PRO A 396 11.42 12.69 1.69
N GLY A 397 10.91 13.75 1.06
CA GLY A 397 9.59 13.68 0.41
C GLY A 397 8.99 15.03 0.02
N ALA A 398 7.93 14.99 -0.78
CA ALA A 398 7.13 16.16 -1.15
C ALA A 398 6.33 16.78 0.03
N GLY A 399 6.46 16.21 1.23
CA GLY A 399 5.86 16.64 2.51
C GLY A 399 6.89 16.98 3.60
N ASP A 400 8.17 17.11 3.25
CA ASP A 400 9.26 17.18 4.21
C ASP A 400 9.32 18.52 4.98
N MET A 401 9.65 18.48 6.26
CA MET A 401 9.62 19.66 7.14
C MET A 401 10.82 19.76 8.09
N ILE A 402 11.37 20.96 8.24
CA ILE A 402 12.33 21.34 9.29
C ILE A 402 11.68 22.37 10.22
N GLY A 403 11.54 22.02 11.51
CA GLY A 403 10.99 22.94 12.52
C GLY A 403 11.80 22.95 13.82
N PHE A 404 12.28 24.11 14.26
CA PHE A 404 12.98 24.23 15.55
C PHE A 404 12.74 25.54 16.29
N ASN A 405 12.84 25.46 17.62
CA ASN A 405 12.61 26.56 18.53
C ASN A 405 13.86 27.44 18.72
N ASP A 406 13.62 28.72 19.05
CA ASP A 406 14.64 29.71 19.38
C ASP A 406 15.76 29.87 18.33
N PRO A 407 15.43 30.12 17.05
CA PRO A 407 16.43 30.26 16.00
C PRO A 407 17.35 31.45 16.24
N THR A 408 18.64 31.26 15.92
CA THR A 408 19.61 32.35 16.01
C THR A 408 19.25 33.44 14.99
N PRO A 409 19.10 34.72 15.40
CA PRO A 409 18.75 35.80 14.48
C PRO A 409 19.83 36.03 13.44
N GLY A 410 19.45 36.05 12.17
CA GLY A 410 20.34 36.23 11.02
C GLY A 410 19.91 35.40 9.82
N MET A 411 20.79 35.33 8.82
CA MET A 411 20.52 34.59 7.59
C MET A 411 20.70 33.10 7.82
N TRP A 412 19.67 32.34 7.45
CA TRP A 412 19.71 30.89 7.33
C TRP A 412 19.65 30.51 5.86
N TYR A 413 20.50 29.56 5.47
CA TYR A 413 20.51 28.95 4.15
C TYR A 413 19.85 27.59 4.23
N ILE A 414 19.06 27.26 3.22
CA ILE A 414 18.31 26.03 3.07
C ILE A 414 18.75 25.42 1.73
N LEU A 415 18.98 24.12 1.68
CA LEU A 415 19.29 23.36 0.47
C LEU A 415 18.23 22.28 0.32
N ALA A 416 17.58 22.23 -0.83
CA ALA A 416 16.77 21.09 -1.25
C ALA A 416 17.64 20.20 -2.15
N TYR A 417 17.72 18.93 -1.80
CA TYR A 417 18.53 17.90 -2.46
C TYR A 417 17.70 16.63 -2.62
N THR A 418 18.00 15.82 -3.63
CA THR A 418 17.39 14.51 -3.84
C THR A 418 18.38 13.60 -4.57
N GLU A 419 18.34 12.31 -4.27
CA GLU A 419 19.00 11.25 -5.03
C GLU A 419 18.07 10.65 -6.09
N GLU A 420 16.79 11.02 -6.03
CA GLU A 420 15.75 10.64 -6.97
C GLU A 420 15.18 11.87 -7.71
N ILE A 421 13.91 11.82 -8.09
CA ILE A 421 13.20 12.90 -8.78
C ILE A 421 12.08 13.40 -7.89
N PHE A 422 11.97 14.71 -7.70
CA PHE A 422 10.77 15.35 -7.17
C PHE A 422 10.24 16.43 -8.12
N ALA A 423 8.92 16.61 -8.14
CA ALA A 423 8.31 17.63 -8.98
C ALA A 423 7.04 18.22 -8.39
N ASN A 424 6.73 19.44 -8.83
CA ASN A 424 5.57 20.23 -8.40
C ASN A 424 5.54 20.56 -6.90
N VAL A 425 6.71 20.61 -6.27
CA VAL A 425 6.84 20.88 -4.83
C VAL A 425 6.81 22.37 -4.53
N MET A 426 6.16 22.77 -3.45
CA MET A 426 6.12 24.16 -2.97
C MET A 426 6.87 24.27 -1.65
N ILE A 427 7.89 25.12 -1.58
CA ILE A 427 8.63 25.40 -0.34
C ILE A 427 8.04 26.62 0.38
N THR A 428 7.69 26.45 1.64
CA THR A 428 7.17 27.51 2.52
C THR A 428 8.03 27.61 3.77
N ALA A 429 8.50 28.81 4.11
CA ALA A 429 9.16 29.05 5.39
C ALA A 429 8.30 29.99 6.24
N SER A 430 7.91 29.61 7.46
CA SER A 430 7.06 30.40 8.38
C SER A 430 7.73 30.61 9.75
N PHE A 431 7.20 31.59 10.49
CA PHE A 431 7.59 31.85 11.87
C PHE A 431 6.39 31.58 12.76
N GLU A 432 6.52 30.56 13.62
CA GLU A 432 5.45 30.10 14.47
C GLU A 432 5.72 30.42 15.96
N ASP A 433 4.70 30.23 16.78
CA ASP A 433 4.80 30.33 18.23
C ASP A 433 5.69 29.20 18.78
N ARG A 434 6.35 29.41 19.94
CA ARG A 434 7.21 28.39 20.55
C ARG A 434 6.41 27.10 20.80
N TYR A 435 6.91 25.99 20.25
CA TYR A 435 6.43 24.67 20.64
C TYR A 435 6.91 24.33 22.05
N VAL A 436 5.99 24.22 23.01
CA VAL A 436 6.28 23.78 24.38
C VAL A 436 5.62 22.42 24.55
N TRP A 437 6.43 21.36 24.48
CA TRP A 437 5.95 20.00 24.67
C TRP A 437 5.51 19.77 26.11
N SER A 438 4.29 19.29 26.28
CA SER A 438 3.81 18.63 27.49
C SER A 438 3.01 17.43 27.03
N TYR A 439 3.40 16.22 27.41
CA TYR A 439 2.72 14.99 27.04
C TYR A 439 1.23 15.07 27.42
N ASP A 440 0.37 15.08 26.41
CA ASP A 440 -1.10 15.13 26.52
C ASP A 440 -1.74 13.77 26.23
N GLY A 441 -0.93 12.73 26.01
CA GLY A 441 -1.35 11.38 25.72
C GLY A 441 -1.45 11.03 24.24
N THR A 442 -1.06 11.92 23.31
CA THR A 442 -0.98 11.55 21.88
C THR A 442 0.31 10.78 21.58
N PRO A 443 0.23 9.65 20.85
CA PRO A 443 1.41 8.93 20.36
C PRO A 443 2.30 9.80 19.47
N ILE A 444 3.62 9.61 19.56
CA ILE A 444 4.62 10.34 18.76
C ILE A 444 5.19 9.43 17.68
N GLN A 445 5.14 9.85 16.42
CA GLN A 445 5.79 9.12 15.33
C GLN A 445 7.32 9.21 15.45
N LEU A 446 8.00 8.08 15.29
CA LEU A 446 9.45 7.97 15.15
C LEU A 446 9.79 7.76 13.68
N PHE A 447 10.78 8.51 13.19
CA PHE A 447 11.28 8.41 11.82
C PHE A 447 12.60 7.65 11.76
N ASN A 448 12.93 7.11 10.59
CA ASN A 448 14.06 6.22 10.43
C ASN A 448 15.38 6.94 10.73
N GLY A 449 16.12 6.47 11.73
CA GLY A 449 17.36 7.07 12.18
C GLY A 449 17.20 8.40 12.95
N GLU A 450 15.97 8.86 13.22
CA GLU A 450 15.74 10.10 13.95
C GLU A 450 15.83 9.88 15.47
N GLU A 451 16.74 10.61 16.12
CA GLU A 451 16.93 10.58 17.56
C GLU A 451 16.05 11.62 18.27
N VAL A 452 15.00 11.16 18.96
CA VAL A 452 14.20 12.02 19.85
C VAL A 452 14.89 12.10 21.21
N ASN A 453 15.38 13.29 21.56
CA ASN A 453 16.17 13.54 22.77
C ASN A 453 15.41 14.36 23.83
N GLY A 454 15.80 14.20 25.10
CA GLY A 454 15.35 15.06 26.19
C GLY A 454 14.03 14.62 26.84
N ILE A 455 13.71 13.33 26.75
CA ILE A 455 12.50 12.75 27.31
C ILE A 455 12.59 12.76 28.85
N GLU A 456 11.55 13.30 29.49
CA GLU A 456 11.39 13.34 30.95
C GLU A 456 10.00 12.81 31.32
N ALA A 457 9.94 11.83 32.23
CA ALA A 457 8.69 11.30 32.75
C ALA A 457 8.81 10.92 34.25
N PRO A 458 7.77 11.16 35.06
CA PRO A 458 7.70 10.69 36.43
C PRO A 458 7.47 9.16 36.49
N ALA A 459 7.69 8.58 37.68
CA ALA A 459 7.51 7.14 37.87
C ALA A 459 6.05 6.70 37.70
N GLY A 460 5.84 5.68 36.86
CA GLY A 460 4.55 5.08 36.54
C GLY A 460 3.82 5.73 35.36
N GLU A 461 4.49 6.59 34.58
CA GLU A 461 3.93 7.18 33.36
C GLU A 461 4.40 6.40 32.12
N GLU A 462 3.50 6.30 31.15
CA GLU A 462 3.69 5.58 29.89
C GLU A 462 3.65 6.59 28.75
N LEU A 463 4.69 6.58 27.93
CA LEU A 463 4.84 7.42 26.76
C LEU A 463 4.63 6.56 25.51
N PHE A 464 3.68 6.95 24.68
CA PHE A 464 3.37 6.24 23.43
C PHE A 464 4.16 6.85 22.26
N PHE A 465 4.79 5.98 21.50
CA PHE A 465 5.47 6.26 20.24
C PHE A 465 4.95 5.28 19.19
N TYR A 466 5.12 5.56 17.90
CA TYR A 466 4.81 4.62 16.83
C TYR A 466 5.74 4.82 15.64
N VAL A 467 5.88 3.80 14.81
CA VAL A 467 6.54 3.84 13.50
C VAL A 467 5.51 3.48 12.46
N GLU A 468 5.51 4.17 11.33
CA GLU A 468 4.65 3.85 10.19
C GLU A 468 5.55 3.30 9.08
N LEU A 469 5.31 2.05 8.67
CA LEU A 469 6.08 1.39 7.61
C LEU A 469 5.26 1.38 6.32
N GLU A 470 5.67 2.15 5.31
CA GLU A 470 4.97 2.16 4.02
C GLU A 470 5.08 0.81 3.30
N GLU A 471 6.23 0.14 3.45
CA GLU A 471 6.54 -1.18 2.89
C GLU A 471 7.06 -2.11 4.00
N PRO A 472 6.91 -3.44 3.88
CA PRO A 472 7.48 -4.38 4.83
C PRO A 472 8.99 -4.20 4.96
N GLY A 473 9.50 -4.23 6.18
CA GLY A 473 10.92 -4.08 6.46
C GLY A 473 11.67 -5.42 6.49
N ILE A 474 12.98 -5.40 6.28
CA ILE A 474 13.89 -6.51 6.63
C ILE A 474 14.04 -6.59 8.16
N TYR A 475 14.13 -5.43 8.81
CA TYR A 475 14.17 -5.32 10.27
C TYR A 475 13.67 -3.97 10.77
N LEU A 476 13.26 -3.92 12.04
CA LEU A 476 13.02 -2.71 12.82
C LEU A 476 13.75 -2.83 14.17
N GLU A 477 14.66 -1.92 14.46
CA GLU A 477 15.40 -1.81 15.71
C GLU A 477 15.05 -0.50 16.42
N VAL A 478 14.54 -0.60 17.66
CA VAL A 478 14.26 0.57 18.50
C VAL A 478 15.18 0.53 19.70
N SER A 479 15.84 1.65 19.99
CA SER A 479 16.77 1.76 21.11
C SER A 479 16.61 3.07 21.88
N THR A 480 16.74 3.00 23.20
CA THR A 480 16.88 4.16 24.07
C THR A 480 18.31 4.28 24.58
N PHE A 481 18.77 5.51 24.75
CA PHE A 481 20.12 5.79 25.22
C PHE A 481 20.16 7.07 26.08
N GLY A 482 21.21 7.17 26.91
CA GLY A 482 21.42 8.34 27.75
C GLY A 482 20.40 8.49 28.89
N GLY A 483 20.47 9.61 29.60
CA GLY A 483 19.59 9.92 30.73
C GLY A 483 19.92 9.19 32.04
N ASP A 484 19.08 9.45 33.05
CA ASP A 484 19.10 8.82 34.38
C ASP A 484 17.70 8.26 34.68
N GLY A 485 17.60 7.04 35.22
CA GLY A 485 16.33 6.42 35.64
C GLY A 485 16.26 4.92 35.34
N ILE A 486 15.04 4.36 35.40
CA ILE A 486 14.73 2.97 35.01
C ILE A 486 13.46 3.00 34.17
N LEU A 487 13.55 2.48 32.94
CA LEU A 487 12.43 2.33 32.00
C LEU A 487 12.36 0.92 31.43
N TYR A 488 11.26 0.62 30.72
CA TYR A 488 11.14 -0.50 29.81
C TYR A 488 10.53 -0.01 28.49
N LEU A 489 10.92 -0.64 27.38
CA LEU A 489 10.27 -0.50 26.09
C LEU A 489 9.50 -1.78 25.76
N GLU A 490 8.31 -1.59 25.22
CA GLU A 490 7.43 -2.60 24.64
C GLU A 490 7.09 -2.17 23.22
N GLY A 491 7.06 -3.11 22.29
CA GLY A 491 6.72 -2.89 20.89
C GLY A 491 5.61 -3.86 20.49
N ASP A 492 4.64 -3.35 19.75
CA ASP A 492 3.43 -4.04 19.31
C ASP A 492 3.14 -3.69 17.85
N GLY A 493 2.79 -4.67 17.03
CA GLY A 493 2.45 -4.46 15.62
C GLY A 493 2.69 -5.73 14.80
N ASN A 494 2.60 -5.59 13.48
CA ASN A 494 2.55 -6.75 12.60
C ASN A 494 3.94 -7.15 12.07
N ARG A 495 4.18 -8.45 11.94
CA ARG A 495 5.35 -9.01 11.24
C ARG A 495 4.92 -9.96 10.14
N LEU A 496 5.76 -10.10 9.12
CA LEU A 496 5.56 -11.09 8.07
C LEU A 496 6.05 -12.47 8.52
N VAL A 497 5.22 -13.47 8.25
CA VAL A 497 5.58 -14.89 8.38
C VAL A 497 5.33 -15.59 7.05
N ILE A 498 6.26 -16.48 6.68
CA ILE A 498 6.15 -17.28 5.47
C ILE A 498 5.31 -18.51 5.81
N GLU A 499 4.11 -18.60 5.24
CA GLU A 499 3.33 -19.82 5.27
C GLU A 499 3.70 -20.70 4.07
N TRP A 500 3.90 -21.99 4.33
CA TRP A 500 4.14 -22.97 3.29
C TRP A 500 2.85 -23.75 3.07
N GLU A 501 2.06 -23.37 2.06
CA GLU A 501 0.98 -24.25 1.59
C GLU A 501 1.59 -25.50 0.95
N GLY A 502 1.74 -26.52 1.77
CA GLY A 502 2.32 -27.79 1.37
C GLY A 502 2.16 -28.83 2.44
N GLU A 503 1.10 -29.63 2.31
CA GLU A 503 0.86 -30.88 3.05
C GLU A 503 2.19 -31.59 3.34
N GLU A 504 2.53 -31.74 4.63
CA GLU A 504 3.77 -32.36 5.08
C GLU A 504 3.96 -33.75 4.43
N GLY A 505 4.79 -33.85 3.39
CA GLY A 505 5.32 -35.16 2.99
C GLY A 505 5.61 -35.49 1.52
N MET A 506 5.46 -34.60 0.54
CA MET A 506 5.85 -34.94 -0.85
C MET A 506 7.25 -34.48 -1.24
N ARG A 507 8.12 -35.44 -1.53
CA ARG A 507 9.46 -35.23 -2.11
C ARG A 507 9.36 -34.68 -3.55
N PRO A 508 10.30 -33.82 -4.00
CA PRO A 508 10.22 -33.15 -5.30
C PRO A 508 10.40 -34.16 -6.43
N GLY A 509 9.35 -34.32 -7.23
CA GLY A 509 9.22 -35.39 -8.22
C GLY A 509 8.73 -34.92 -9.59
N GLY A 510 9.38 -33.93 -10.20
CA GLY A 510 9.46 -33.79 -11.65
C GLY A 510 8.35 -33.02 -12.37
N ARG A 511 8.75 -31.89 -12.98
CA ARG A 511 8.19 -31.19 -14.16
C ARG A 511 6.66 -31.28 -14.35
N GLN A 512 6.01 -30.15 -14.10
CA GLN A 512 4.58 -29.81 -14.27
C GLN A 512 3.72 -29.85 -13.01
N THR A 513 4.20 -29.23 -11.94
CA THR A 513 3.34 -28.53 -10.97
C THR A 513 3.98 -27.17 -10.75
N GLY A 514 3.17 -26.13 -10.57
CA GLY A 514 3.64 -24.77 -10.34
C GLY A 514 4.68 -24.72 -9.23
N THR A 515 5.52 -23.68 -9.25
CA THR A 515 6.18 -23.22 -8.04
C THR A 515 5.15 -23.22 -6.91
N PRO A 516 5.43 -23.81 -5.73
CA PRO A 516 4.60 -23.51 -4.57
C PRO A 516 4.62 -21.98 -4.43
N GLU A 517 3.43 -21.36 -4.47
CA GLU A 517 3.26 -19.97 -4.09
C GLU A 517 3.79 -19.86 -2.66
N MET A 518 4.80 -19.02 -2.45
CA MET A 518 5.17 -18.59 -1.12
C MET A 518 4.26 -17.42 -0.83
N ASP A 519 3.29 -17.63 0.05
CA ASP A 519 2.41 -16.57 0.51
C ASP A 519 2.96 -16.00 1.83
N PHE A 520 2.96 -14.68 1.92
CA PHE A 520 3.32 -13.95 3.13
C PHE A 520 2.04 -13.60 3.86
N ILE A 521 1.95 -14.00 5.13
CA ILE A 521 0.86 -13.62 6.03
C ILE A 521 1.40 -12.62 7.06
N SER A 522 0.57 -11.67 7.48
CA SER A 522 0.84 -10.80 8.63
C SER A 522 0.35 -11.46 9.91
N GLU A 523 1.20 -11.51 10.93
CA GLU A 523 0.83 -11.93 12.28
C GLU A 523 1.13 -10.81 13.29
N ASP A 524 0.30 -10.67 14.31
CA ASP A 524 0.54 -9.79 15.44
C ASP A 524 1.80 -10.22 16.20
N PHE A 525 2.64 -9.25 16.55
CA PHE A 525 3.93 -9.48 17.17
C PHE A 525 4.22 -8.51 18.31
N PHE A 526 4.23 -9.06 19.53
CA PHE A 526 4.64 -8.33 20.73
C PHE A 526 6.09 -8.64 21.13
N ILE A 527 6.85 -7.59 21.46
CA ILE A 527 8.23 -7.71 21.94
C ILE A 527 8.51 -6.77 23.12
N GLN A 528 9.24 -7.28 24.12
CA GLN A 528 9.74 -6.49 25.23
C GLN A 528 11.27 -6.36 25.15
N SER A 529 11.76 -5.15 25.39
CA SER A 529 13.20 -4.84 25.32
C SER A 529 14.06 -5.57 26.36
N GLU A 530 15.27 -5.95 25.96
CA GLU A 530 16.31 -6.46 26.85
C GLU A 530 17.32 -5.33 27.15
N GLY A 531 17.39 -4.87 28.40
CA GLY A 531 18.21 -3.72 28.77
C GLY A 531 18.40 -3.52 30.27
N SER A 532 19.16 -2.48 30.65
CA SER A 532 19.30 -2.10 32.06
C SER A 532 19.38 -0.58 32.25
N GLY A 533 18.52 -0.04 33.10
CA GLY A 533 18.49 1.40 33.40
C GLY A 533 17.67 2.14 32.35
N THR A 534 18.32 3.03 31.61
CA THR A 534 17.72 3.80 30.50
C THR A 534 18.17 3.29 29.12
N GLU A 535 19.14 2.38 29.07
CA GLU A 535 19.61 1.74 27.83
C GLU A 535 18.82 0.44 27.61
N HIS A 536 17.88 0.49 26.68
CA HIS A 536 17.00 -0.62 26.28
C HIS A 536 16.94 -0.67 24.76
N SER A 537 16.87 -1.87 24.20
CA SER A 537 16.64 -2.05 22.77
C SER A 537 15.84 -3.32 22.49
N PHE A 538 15.13 -3.33 21.37
CA PHE A 538 14.53 -4.54 20.81
C PHE A 538 14.71 -4.56 19.30
N TYR A 539 14.64 -5.76 18.72
CA TYR A 539 14.84 -6.01 17.30
C TYR A 539 13.69 -6.87 16.78
N VAL A 540 13.02 -6.38 15.74
CA VAL A 540 11.94 -7.05 15.02
C VAL A 540 12.50 -7.48 13.66
N SER A 541 12.39 -8.76 13.33
CA SER A 541 12.72 -9.28 12.00
C SER A 541 11.47 -9.28 11.13
N MET A 542 11.59 -8.82 9.89
CA MET A 542 10.50 -8.81 8.91
C MET A 542 9.22 -8.11 9.42
N PRO A 543 9.26 -6.85 9.89
CA PRO A 543 8.03 -6.12 10.21
C PRO A 543 7.17 -5.96 8.94
N ALA A 544 5.85 -6.10 9.05
CA ALA A 544 4.93 -5.85 7.95
C ALA A 544 4.83 -4.34 7.66
N ASN A 545 4.24 -3.96 6.52
CA ASN A 545 3.81 -2.57 6.33
C ASN A 545 2.73 -2.20 7.37
N GLY A 546 2.45 -0.91 7.55
CA GLY A 546 1.47 -0.38 8.52
C GLY A 546 2.10 0.14 9.82
N ARG A 547 1.24 0.39 10.80
CA ARG A 547 1.60 1.01 12.07
C ARG A 547 2.19 0.01 13.07
N PHE A 548 3.33 0.36 13.65
CA PHE A 548 3.99 -0.37 14.73
C PHE A 548 4.07 0.51 15.98
N ASP A 549 3.34 0.17 17.02
CA ASP A 549 3.24 0.93 18.27
C ASP A 549 4.38 0.59 19.25
N ILE A 550 4.87 1.60 19.96
CA ILE A 550 6.02 1.53 20.86
C ILE A 550 5.67 2.22 22.17
N SER A 551 5.66 1.47 23.26
CA SER A 551 5.36 1.98 24.60
C SER A 551 6.61 2.08 25.47
N LEU A 552 6.91 3.29 25.95
CA LEU A 552 7.99 3.56 26.90
C LEU A 552 7.42 3.75 28.31
N ILE A 553 7.70 2.79 29.19
CA ILE A 553 7.16 2.74 30.55
C ILE A 553 8.23 3.14 31.56
N ALA A 554 8.06 4.30 32.22
CA ALA A 554 8.99 4.78 33.24
C ALA A 554 8.72 4.11 34.60
N LYS A 555 9.53 3.13 35.04
CA LYS A 555 9.39 2.54 36.40
C LYS A 555 9.87 3.47 37.50
N GLU A 556 10.94 4.20 37.23
CA GLU A 556 11.42 5.29 38.08
C GLU A 556 11.37 6.60 37.30
N GLN A 557 11.56 7.74 38.00
CA GLN A 557 11.66 9.02 37.32
C GLN A 557 12.80 8.97 36.30
N ILE A 558 12.49 9.19 35.02
CA ILE A 558 13.46 9.29 33.94
C ILE A 558 13.71 10.76 33.60
N SER A 559 14.95 11.10 33.30
CA SER A 559 15.31 12.42 32.81
C SER A 559 16.35 12.35 31.71
N ASN A 560 16.14 13.14 30.66
CA ASN A 560 17.10 13.37 29.59
C ASN A 560 17.44 12.09 28.80
N VAL A 561 16.43 11.23 28.60
CA VAL A 561 16.52 9.99 27.81
C VAL A 561 16.33 10.32 26.32
N GLY A 562 17.07 9.62 25.45
CA GLY A 562 16.87 9.62 24.00
C GLY A 562 16.28 8.30 23.51
N ILE A 563 15.51 8.32 22.43
CA ILE A 563 14.98 7.16 21.71
C ILE A 563 15.25 7.31 20.20
N VAL A 564 15.56 6.21 19.52
CA VAL A 564 15.75 6.14 18.07
C VAL A 564 15.19 4.83 17.53
N ALA A 565 14.54 4.89 16.38
CA ALA A 565 14.09 3.73 15.61
C ALA A 565 14.88 3.66 14.29
N ASN A 566 15.33 2.47 13.89
CA ASN A 566 16.02 2.23 12.63
C ASN A 566 15.38 1.04 11.93
N TRP A 567 15.10 1.16 10.63
CA TRP A 567 14.60 0.05 9.83
C TRP A 567 15.17 0.09 8.40
N GLU A 568 15.07 -1.04 7.71
CA GLU A 568 15.44 -1.19 6.29
C GLU A 568 14.25 -1.82 5.57
N TYR A 569 13.82 -1.26 4.45
CA TYR A 569 12.72 -1.81 3.66
C TYR A 569 13.14 -3.11 2.95
N SER A 570 12.18 -3.99 2.74
CA SER A 570 12.35 -5.23 1.98
C SER A 570 11.76 -5.06 0.57
N ASP A 571 12.24 -5.84 -0.39
CA ASP A 571 11.69 -5.86 -1.75
C ASP A 571 10.31 -6.56 -1.87
N ILE A 572 9.63 -6.81 -0.74
CA ILE A 572 8.31 -7.43 -0.69
C ILE A 572 7.27 -6.32 -0.90
N PRO A 573 6.36 -6.43 -1.90
CA PRO A 573 5.34 -5.42 -2.09
C PRO A 573 4.47 -5.26 -0.84
N PRO A 574 3.93 -4.07 -0.58
CA PRO A 574 3.02 -3.86 0.53
C PRO A 574 1.87 -4.86 0.44
N LEU A 575 1.59 -5.56 1.55
CA LEU A 575 0.41 -6.40 1.61
C LEU A 575 -0.80 -5.47 1.68
N ASP A 576 -1.69 -5.58 0.70
CA ASP A 576 -2.94 -4.79 0.60
C ASP A 576 -3.92 -5.09 1.77
N ASN A 577 -3.67 -6.16 2.51
CA ASN A 577 -4.42 -6.56 3.70
C ASN A 577 -3.53 -6.49 4.93
N ILE A 578 -3.10 -5.29 5.32
CA ILE A 578 -3.01 -5.05 6.75
C ILE A 578 -4.40 -4.65 7.13
N ASP A 579 -5.06 -5.52 7.87
CA ASP A 579 -6.19 -5.10 8.65
C ASP A 579 -5.66 -4.01 9.59
N ASP A 580 -5.96 -2.75 9.26
CA ASP A 580 -5.53 -1.58 10.00
C ASP A 580 -6.20 -1.50 11.38
N GLY A 581 -6.60 -2.61 12.02
CA GLY A 581 -7.20 -2.67 13.36
C GLY A 581 -8.35 -1.69 13.58
N ASN A 582 -8.96 -1.23 12.49
CA ASN A 582 -9.93 -0.16 12.45
C ASN A 582 -11.06 -0.55 11.49
N ASP A 583 -11.32 -1.86 11.42
CA ASP A 583 -12.67 -2.35 11.18
C ASP A 583 -13.55 -1.86 12.33
N ASP A 584 -14.27 -0.77 12.02
CA ASP A 584 -15.52 -0.44 12.67
C ASP A 584 -16.41 -1.71 12.62
N ASP A 585 -16.48 -2.40 13.77
CA ASP A 585 -17.29 -3.59 14.05
C ASP A 585 -16.93 -4.84 13.22
N GLU A 586 -15.85 -5.54 13.58
CA GLU A 586 -15.80 -7.00 13.37
C GLU A 586 -17.00 -7.59 14.14
N LEU A 587 -18.08 -7.90 13.41
CA LEU A 587 -19.26 -8.49 14.01
C LEU A 587 -18.85 -9.86 14.54
N LEU A 588 -18.67 -9.96 15.85
CA LEU A 588 -18.50 -11.22 16.56
C LEU A 588 -19.51 -12.23 16.00
N MET A 589 -19.00 -13.27 15.35
CA MET A 589 -19.84 -14.33 14.79
C MET A 589 -20.59 -14.99 15.94
N GLY A 590 -21.92 -14.92 15.88
CA GLY A 590 -22.78 -15.54 16.87
C GLY A 590 -22.74 -17.07 16.77
N CYS A 591 -23.10 -17.76 17.85
CA CYS A 591 -23.20 -19.22 17.84
C CYS A 591 -24.23 -19.75 16.83
N ASP A 592 -25.22 -18.92 16.48
CA ASP A 592 -26.26 -19.21 15.49
C ASP A 592 -25.76 -19.10 14.03
N GLU A 593 -24.87 -18.15 13.77
CA GLU A 593 -24.19 -17.99 12.47
C GLU A 593 -23.17 -19.12 12.25
N LEU A 594 -22.40 -19.48 13.28
CA LEU A 594 -21.49 -20.63 13.24
C LEU A 594 -22.24 -21.94 12.96
N ALA A 595 -23.42 -22.13 13.56
CA ALA A 595 -24.25 -23.31 13.29
C ALA A 595 -24.70 -23.39 11.82
N GLU A 596 -24.92 -22.25 11.17
CA GLU A 596 -25.28 -22.18 9.74
C GLU A 596 -24.07 -22.53 8.86
N GLU A 597 -22.90 -22.01 9.20
CA GLU A 597 -21.65 -22.33 8.49
C GLU A 597 -21.31 -23.82 8.56
N ILE A 598 -21.36 -24.41 9.75
CA ILE A 598 -21.12 -25.85 9.96
C ILE A 598 -22.08 -26.70 9.12
N LEU A 599 -23.36 -26.29 9.02
CA LEU A 599 -24.34 -26.98 8.19
C LEU A 599 -23.99 -26.86 6.70
N VAL A 600 -23.62 -25.67 6.23
CA VAL A 600 -23.27 -25.41 4.82
C VAL A 600 -22.03 -26.17 4.39
N ASP A 601 -21.00 -26.21 5.24
CA ASP A 601 -19.74 -26.87 4.95
C ASP A 601 -19.85 -28.40 5.09
N GLY A 602 -20.61 -28.86 6.08
CA GLY A 602 -20.85 -30.27 6.32
C GLY A 602 -21.78 -30.93 5.31
N ASP A 603 -22.79 -30.20 4.82
CA ASP A 603 -23.74 -30.70 3.84
C ASP A 603 -23.17 -30.68 2.41
N SER A 604 -22.24 -31.60 2.15
CA SER A 604 -21.62 -31.80 0.84
C SER A 604 -22.62 -32.10 -0.28
N ASN A 605 -23.83 -32.56 0.04
CA ASN A 605 -24.80 -33.05 -0.92
C ASN A 605 -25.98 -32.07 -1.15
N GLY A 606 -26.15 -31.09 -0.25
CA GLY A 606 -27.14 -30.02 -0.30
C GLY A 606 -28.56 -30.47 0.05
N ASP A 607 -28.75 -31.51 0.88
CA ASP A 607 -30.06 -31.99 1.30
C ASP A 607 -30.58 -31.40 2.62
N GLY A 608 -29.78 -30.54 3.27
CA GLY A 608 -30.14 -29.74 4.44
C GLY A 608 -29.96 -30.47 5.78
N THR A 609 -29.32 -31.62 5.79
CA THR A 609 -28.91 -32.36 7.00
C THR A 609 -27.49 -32.90 6.82
N ILE A 610 -26.78 -33.16 7.91
CA ILE A 610 -25.45 -33.80 7.85
C ILE A 610 -25.60 -35.28 8.19
N SER A 611 -25.32 -36.17 7.24
CA SER A 611 -25.31 -37.60 7.51
C SER A 611 -24.02 -38.04 8.23
N GLN A 612 -24.05 -39.18 8.91
CA GLN A 612 -22.86 -39.74 9.58
C GLN A 612 -21.61 -39.84 8.68
N ARG A 613 -21.77 -40.04 7.37
CA ARG A 613 -20.61 -40.10 6.43
C ARG A 613 -20.05 -38.73 6.07
N GLU A 614 -20.89 -37.71 6.07
CA GLU A 614 -20.47 -36.33 5.86
C GLU A 614 -19.76 -35.82 7.11
N PHE A 615 -20.33 -36.07 8.29
CA PHE A 615 -19.68 -35.78 9.56
C PHE A 615 -18.30 -36.46 9.71
N GLU A 616 -18.18 -37.75 9.37
CA GLU A 616 -16.89 -38.47 9.36
C GLU A 616 -15.85 -37.88 8.38
N ALA A 617 -16.28 -37.05 7.42
CA ALA A 617 -15.39 -36.37 6.48
C ALA A 617 -14.94 -34.98 6.95
N MET A 618 -15.55 -34.42 8.02
CA MET A 618 -15.32 -33.05 8.51
C MET A 618 -14.15 -32.92 9.52
N ASP A 619 -13.29 -33.92 9.68
CA ASP A 619 -12.11 -33.90 10.58
C ASP A 619 -12.38 -33.41 12.02
N THR A 620 -13.52 -33.79 12.60
CA THR A 620 -13.93 -33.42 13.96
C THR A 620 -13.47 -34.47 14.99
N ASP A 621 -12.22 -34.41 15.44
CA ASP A 621 -11.61 -35.44 16.31
C ASP A 621 -12.13 -35.42 17.78
N GLU A 622 -12.76 -34.32 18.22
CA GLU A 622 -13.21 -34.13 19.62
C GLU A 622 -14.72 -34.33 19.85
N ILE A 623 -15.52 -34.26 18.78
CA ILE A 623 -16.99 -34.27 18.86
C ILE A 623 -17.56 -35.64 18.44
N VAL A 624 -18.49 -36.18 19.22
CA VAL A 624 -19.12 -37.48 18.94
C VAL A 624 -20.49 -37.28 18.29
N PHE A 625 -20.66 -37.76 17.06
CA PHE A 625 -21.94 -37.68 16.31
C PHE A 625 -23.18 -38.08 17.14
N SER A 626 -23.09 -39.16 17.93
CA SER A 626 -24.21 -39.64 18.75
C SER A 626 -24.52 -38.81 19.99
N GLU A 627 -23.71 -37.80 20.31
CA GLU A 627 -23.98 -36.86 21.40
C GLU A 627 -24.78 -35.65 20.90
N ILE A 628 -24.71 -35.35 19.60
CA ILE A 628 -25.42 -34.23 18.94
C ILE A 628 -26.74 -34.69 18.30
N ASP A 629 -26.80 -35.92 17.78
CA ASP A 629 -28.04 -36.54 17.28
C ASP A 629 -28.99 -36.81 18.46
N LEU A 630 -29.84 -35.81 18.79
CA LEU A 630 -30.71 -35.84 19.96
C LEU A 630 -31.96 -36.70 19.71
N ASN A 631 -32.35 -36.84 18.45
CA ASN A 631 -33.54 -37.57 18.04
C ASN A 631 -33.27 -39.04 17.63
N ASP A 632 -31.99 -39.45 17.57
CA ASP A 632 -31.47 -40.79 17.20
C ASP A 632 -31.88 -41.22 15.76
N ASP A 633 -31.95 -40.30 14.80
CA ASP A 633 -32.39 -40.58 13.43
C ASP A 633 -31.27 -40.78 12.39
N GLU A 634 -30.00 -40.71 12.82
CA GLU A 634 -28.78 -40.86 12.02
C GLU A 634 -28.51 -39.68 11.04
N GLU A 635 -29.22 -38.57 11.17
CA GLU A 635 -29.02 -37.31 10.44
C GLU A 635 -28.90 -36.15 11.46
N LEU A 636 -28.07 -35.14 11.19
CA LEU A 636 -28.02 -33.93 12.03
C LEU A 636 -28.80 -32.81 11.35
N GLU A 637 -29.84 -32.31 12.02
CA GLU A 637 -30.61 -31.15 11.60
C GLU A 637 -29.99 -29.85 12.14
N TYR A 638 -30.28 -28.71 11.50
CA TYR A 638 -29.81 -27.38 11.95
C TYR A 638 -30.08 -27.12 13.44
N ARG A 639 -31.24 -27.54 13.96
CA ARG A 639 -31.61 -27.34 15.38
C ARG A 639 -30.72 -28.12 16.35
N GLU A 640 -30.25 -29.29 15.96
CA GLU A 640 -29.34 -30.11 16.78
C GLU A 640 -27.93 -29.52 16.79
N ILE A 641 -27.47 -29.03 15.64
CA ILE A 641 -26.20 -28.31 15.52
C ILE A 641 -26.25 -27.00 16.33
N LEU A 642 -27.34 -26.26 16.23
CA LEU A 642 -27.58 -25.03 16.98
C LEU A 642 -27.60 -25.27 18.50
N GLN A 643 -28.19 -26.38 18.94
CA GLN A 643 -28.24 -26.73 20.37
C GLN A 643 -26.85 -26.99 20.96
N GLU A 644 -25.96 -27.61 20.18
CA GLU A 644 -24.59 -27.91 20.62
C GLU A 644 -23.68 -26.68 20.56
N THR A 645 -23.70 -25.96 19.43
CA THR A 645 -22.88 -24.74 19.23
C THR A 645 -23.27 -23.61 20.19
N CYS A 646 -24.57 -23.42 20.44
CA CYS A 646 -25.08 -22.46 21.43
C CYS A 646 -25.26 -23.05 22.83
N SER A 647 -24.51 -24.09 23.19
CA SER A 647 -24.43 -24.54 24.58
C SER A 647 -23.78 -23.45 25.44
N CYS A 648 -24.09 -23.41 26.75
CA CYS A 648 -23.55 -22.35 27.61
C CYS A 648 -22.00 -22.29 27.60
N GLY A 649 -21.34 -23.45 27.57
CA GLY A 649 -19.89 -23.54 27.54
C GLY A 649 -19.31 -23.01 26.23
N ASN A 650 -19.83 -23.51 25.10
CA ASN A 650 -19.35 -23.16 23.77
C ASN A 650 -19.60 -21.68 23.45
N GLU A 651 -20.79 -21.15 23.76
CA GLU A 651 -21.12 -19.74 23.54
C GLU A 651 -20.21 -18.80 24.35
N LEU A 652 -19.92 -19.15 25.60
CA LEU A 652 -19.04 -18.36 26.46
C LEU A 652 -17.58 -18.41 25.98
N LEU A 653 -17.11 -19.61 25.60
CA LEU A 653 -15.75 -19.82 25.14
C LEU A 653 -15.50 -19.11 23.80
N MET A 654 -16.40 -19.26 22.83
CA MET A 654 -16.27 -18.59 21.53
C MET A 654 -16.23 -17.07 21.65
N THR A 655 -17.11 -16.51 22.49
CA THR A 655 -17.11 -15.05 22.72
C THR A 655 -15.86 -14.59 23.45
N PHE A 656 -15.29 -15.44 24.32
CA PHE A 656 -14.05 -15.15 25.01
C PHE A 656 -12.85 -15.21 24.06
N GLU A 657 -12.72 -16.27 23.27
CA GLU A 657 -11.65 -16.44 22.26
C GLU A 657 -11.67 -15.32 21.21
N ALA A 658 -12.86 -14.84 20.83
CA ALA A 658 -12.99 -13.74 19.88
C ALA A 658 -12.71 -12.35 20.47
N LEU A 659 -12.62 -12.22 21.80
CA LEU A 659 -12.36 -10.95 22.49
C LEU A 659 -11.06 -10.94 23.30
N GLU A 660 -10.38 -12.08 23.43
CA GLU A 660 -9.25 -12.20 24.35
C GLU A 660 -8.02 -11.44 23.86
N GLU A 661 -7.43 -10.70 24.78
CA GLU A 661 -6.13 -10.08 24.60
C GLU A 661 -5.26 -10.55 25.77
N PHE A 662 -4.22 -11.34 25.49
CA PHE A 662 -3.37 -11.95 26.52
C PHE A 662 -4.11 -12.85 27.54
N ASP A 663 -4.99 -13.74 27.05
CA ASP A 663 -5.71 -14.74 27.87
C ASP A 663 -6.68 -14.10 28.88
N ARG A 664 -7.13 -12.87 28.59
CA ARG A 664 -7.90 -11.99 29.48
C ARG A 664 -8.90 -11.16 28.70
N VAL A 665 -10.10 -10.99 29.25
CA VAL A 665 -11.12 -10.03 28.77
C VAL A 665 -11.70 -9.26 29.94
N SER A 666 -12.02 -7.97 29.79
CA SER A 666 -12.67 -7.24 30.88
C SER A 666 -14.12 -7.72 31.07
N VAL A 667 -14.58 -7.74 32.33
CA VAL A 667 -15.98 -8.07 32.65
C VAL A 667 -16.97 -7.14 31.95
N LYS A 668 -16.53 -5.92 31.59
CA LYS A 668 -17.38 -4.95 30.89
C LYS A 668 -17.57 -5.32 29.42
N GLU A 669 -16.48 -5.68 28.73
CA GLU A 669 -16.54 -6.10 27.32
C GLU A 669 -17.38 -7.36 27.15
N MET A 670 -17.15 -8.38 27.98
CA MET A 670 -17.98 -9.59 27.97
C MET A 670 -19.46 -9.28 28.27
N ALA A 671 -19.76 -8.36 29.18
CA ALA A 671 -21.15 -8.02 29.50
C ALA A 671 -21.87 -7.16 28.45
N ASP A 672 -21.11 -6.50 27.56
CA ASP A 672 -21.66 -5.65 26.50
C ASP A 672 -22.06 -6.48 25.25
N GLN A 673 -21.68 -7.77 25.18
CA GLN A 673 -22.05 -8.69 24.09
C GLN A 673 -23.47 -9.24 24.18
N THR A 674 -23.95 -9.79 23.06
CA THR A 674 -25.28 -10.43 22.95
C THR A 674 -25.14 -11.95 23.05
N TYR A 675 -25.88 -12.56 23.97
CA TYR A 675 -25.88 -14.00 24.21
C TYR A 675 -27.30 -14.57 24.10
N LEU A 676 -27.40 -15.82 23.68
CA LEU A 676 -28.59 -16.66 23.76
C LEU A 676 -28.77 -17.27 25.15
N ASN A 677 -27.67 -17.56 25.86
CA ASN A 677 -27.69 -18.02 27.24
C ASN A 677 -27.58 -16.85 28.26
N ASP A 678 -28.11 -17.08 29.46
CA ASP A 678 -28.08 -16.10 30.56
C ASP A 678 -26.79 -16.22 31.40
N PHE A 679 -25.86 -15.28 31.21
CA PHE A 679 -24.58 -15.26 31.95
C PHE A 679 -24.56 -14.30 33.15
N ASN A 680 -23.79 -14.68 34.19
CA ASN A 680 -23.51 -13.80 35.33
C ASN A 680 -22.01 -13.62 35.53
N PHE A 681 -21.42 -12.72 34.74
CA PHE A 681 -19.98 -12.44 34.72
C PHE A 681 -19.35 -12.11 36.09
N LYS A 682 -20.14 -11.59 37.05
CA LYS A 682 -19.66 -11.32 38.42
C LYS A 682 -19.39 -12.57 39.25
N ASN A 683 -19.97 -13.71 38.87
CA ASN A 683 -19.70 -14.99 39.49
C ASN A 683 -18.62 -15.77 38.73
N ILE A 684 -18.34 -15.39 37.47
CA ILE A 684 -17.31 -15.98 36.62
C ILE A 684 -15.94 -15.45 37.07
N ASP A 685 -15.80 -14.11 37.16
CA ASP A 685 -14.68 -13.43 37.81
C ASP A 685 -14.61 -13.83 39.30
N THR A 686 -13.77 -14.81 39.59
CA THR A 686 -13.70 -15.48 40.90
C THR A 686 -12.72 -14.79 41.83
N ASP A 687 -11.70 -14.12 41.28
CA ASP A 687 -10.70 -13.40 42.06
C ASP A 687 -11.01 -11.89 42.23
N PHE A 688 -12.06 -11.41 41.56
CA PHE A 688 -12.61 -10.06 41.59
C PHE A 688 -11.63 -8.97 41.14
N ASP A 689 -10.73 -9.31 40.22
CA ASP A 689 -9.81 -8.35 39.62
C ASP A 689 -10.46 -7.54 38.47
N GLY A 690 -11.67 -7.94 38.05
CA GLY A 690 -12.45 -7.27 37.00
C GLY A 690 -12.11 -7.74 35.59
N GLN A 691 -11.28 -8.76 35.47
CA GLN A 691 -10.96 -9.47 34.24
C GLN A 691 -11.48 -10.91 34.35
N ILE A 692 -11.74 -11.53 33.20
CA ILE A 692 -12.06 -12.94 33.08
C ILE A 692 -10.86 -13.57 32.38
N THR A 693 -10.36 -14.67 32.94
CA THR A 693 -9.25 -15.45 32.35
C THR A 693 -9.73 -16.79 31.81
N TYR A 694 -8.96 -17.42 30.93
CA TYR A 694 -9.29 -18.76 30.42
C TYR A 694 -9.44 -19.80 31.54
N ASP A 695 -8.57 -19.74 32.56
CA ASP A 695 -8.67 -20.59 33.77
C ASP A 695 -10.05 -20.46 34.46
N GLU A 696 -10.69 -19.29 34.41
CA GLU A 696 -12.01 -19.05 35.01
C GLU A 696 -13.15 -19.50 34.10
N ILE A 697 -12.99 -19.37 32.78
CA ILE A 697 -13.90 -19.91 31.77
C ILE A 697 -13.93 -21.44 31.85
N GLU A 698 -12.77 -22.12 31.91
CA GLU A 698 -12.65 -23.58 32.02
C GLU A 698 -13.36 -24.12 33.28
N ILE A 699 -13.29 -23.38 34.39
CA ILE A 699 -14.02 -23.72 35.62
C ILE A 699 -15.53 -23.49 35.45
N ASN A 700 -15.92 -22.45 34.71
CA ASN A 700 -17.32 -22.10 34.49
C ASN A 700 -18.02 -23.09 33.56
N GLU A 701 -17.35 -23.56 32.52
CA GLU A 701 -17.85 -24.55 31.55
C GLU A 701 -18.38 -25.81 32.24
N ILE A 702 -17.69 -26.28 33.28
CA ILE A 702 -18.08 -27.46 34.07
C ILE A 702 -19.37 -27.24 34.88
N VAL A 703 -19.68 -25.99 35.24
CA VAL A 703 -20.77 -25.61 36.15
C VAL A 703 -21.91 -24.91 35.43
N CYS A 704 -21.71 -24.46 34.18
CA CYS A 704 -22.74 -23.76 33.46
C CYS A 704 -23.84 -24.70 32.98
N GLU A 705 -25.09 -24.26 33.14
CA GLU A 705 -26.27 -24.94 32.62
C GLU A 705 -26.81 -24.10 31.47
N SER A 706 -26.92 -24.67 30.26
CA SER A 706 -27.53 -24.02 29.10
C SER A 706 -28.97 -23.62 29.42
N THR A 707 -29.27 -22.33 29.27
CA THR A 707 -30.63 -21.78 29.38
C THR A 707 -31.31 -21.67 28.03
N PHE A 708 -30.55 -21.72 26.94
CA PHE A 708 -31.03 -21.77 25.58
C PHE A 708 -31.39 -23.22 25.17
N ASP A 709 -32.59 -23.39 24.61
CA ASP A 709 -33.08 -24.63 24.03
C ASP A 709 -33.56 -24.37 22.60
N ALA A 710 -32.92 -24.99 21.61
CA ALA A 710 -33.25 -24.85 20.18
C ALA A 710 -34.59 -25.51 19.81
N PHE A 711 -35.17 -26.30 20.72
CA PHE A 711 -36.47 -26.94 20.58
C PHE A 711 -37.58 -26.21 21.36
N ASP A 712 -37.30 -25.07 21.98
CA ASP A 712 -38.29 -24.18 22.62
C ASP A 712 -38.27 -22.81 21.90
N GLY A 713 -39.11 -22.68 20.87
CA GLY A 713 -39.06 -21.59 19.90
C GLY A 713 -39.42 -20.22 20.45
N ASP A 714 -40.23 -20.14 21.51
CA ASP A 714 -40.63 -18.90 22.17
C ASP A 714 -40.02 -18.70 23.55
N ARG A 715 -39.30 -19.70 24.06
CA ARG A 715 -38.50 -19.66 25.29
C ARG A 715 -39.35 -19.53 26.56
N ASP A 716 -40.54 -20.12 26.57
CA ASP A 716 -41.41 -20.15 27.74
C ASP A 716 -41.09 -21.28 28.75
N GLY A 717 -40.20 -22.20 28.35
CA GLY A 717 -39.75 -23.36 29.11
C GLY A 717 -40.52 -24.65 28.80
N VAL A 718 -41.35 -24.67 27.75
CA VAL A 718 -42.06 -25.84 27.23
C VAL A 718 -41.54 -26.17 25.82
N PRO A 719 -41.02 -27.38 25.57
CA PRO A 719 -40.55 -27.76 24.23
C PRO A 719 -41.66 -27.68 23.17
N ASP A 720 -41.32 -27.24 21.96
CA ASP A 720 -42.19 -27.04 20.79
C ASP A 720 -43.11 -28.25 20.50
N ASP A 721 -42.66 -29.47 20.79
CA ASP A 721 -43.41 -30.70 20.53
C ASP A 721 -44.44 -31.04 21.62
N GLU A 722 -44.26 -30.48 22.81
CA GLU A 722 -45.20 -30.52 23.94
C GLU A 722 -46.05 -29.24 24.05
N ASP A 723 -45.71 -28.18 23.29
CA ASP A 723 -46.38 -26.89 23.27
C ASP A 723 -47.55 -26.82 22.25
N ALA A 724 -48.71 -26.35 22.71
CA ALA A 724 -49.88 -26.11 21.85
C ALA A 724 -49.76 -24.84 20.98
N PHE A 725 -48.99 -23.85 21.42
CA PHE A 725 -48.63 -22.62 20.70
C PHE A 725 -47.11 -22.38 20.75
N PRO A 726 -46.31 -23.11 19.95
CA PRO A 726 -44.83 -23.05 19.95
C PRO A 726 -44.18 -21.72 19.53
N ASN A 727 -44.94 -20.63 19.46
CA ASN A 727 -44.46 -19.31 19.05
C ASN A 727 -45.08 -18.18 19.91
N ASP A 728 -45.79 -18.53 20.99
CA ASP A 728 -46.44 -17.59 21.89
C ASP A 728 -46.00 -17.87 23.34
N PRO A 729 -45.03 -17.11 23.87
CA PRO A 729 -44.43 -17.41 25.18
C PRO A 729 -45.37 -17.18 26.36
N ASP A 730 -46.56 -16.63 26.10
CA ASP A 730 -47.62 -16.48 27.09
C ASP A 730 -48.63 -17.65 27.06
N GLU A 731 -48.49 -18.66 26.19
CA GLU A 731 -49.50 -19.72 25.96
C GLU A 731 -48.93 -21.10 25.60
N SER A 732 -48.83 -22.02 26.56
CA SER A 732 -48.36 -23.39 26.26
C SER A 732 -49.44 -24.48 26.22
N VAL A 733 -50.69 -24.17 26.59
CA VAL A 733 -51.76 -25.17 26.78
C VAL A 733 -53.08 -24.76 26.14
N ASP A 734 -53.69 -25.66 25.35
CA ASP A 734 -55.09 -25.59 24.90
C ASP A 734 -55.86 -26.81 25.44
N THR A 735 -56.54 -26.62 26.57
CA THR A 735 -57.21 -27.73 27.27
C THR A 735 -58.41 -28.29 26.51
N ASP A 736 -59.06 -27.51 25.63
CA ASP A 736 -60.28 -27.92 24.94
C ASP A 736 -60.18 -28.06 23.42
N GLY A 737 -59.02 -27.72 22.85
CA GLY A 737 -58.65 -27.95 21.47
C GLY A 737 -59.33 -27.00 20.49
N ASP A 738 -59.75 -25.82 20.94
CA ASP A 738 -60.44 -24.83 20.11
C ASP A 738 -59.49 -23.86 19.38
N GLY A 739 -58.18 -23.96 19.65
CA GLY A 739 -57.13 -23.16 19.04
C GLY A 739 -56.89 -21.80 19.71
N VAL A 740 -57.42 -21.57 20.91
CA VAL A 740 -57.13 -20.42 21.76
C VAL A 740 -56.48 -20.91 23.05
N GLY A 741 -55.34 -20.33 23.42
CA GLY A 741 -54.62 -20.74 24.62
C GLY A 741 -55.40 -20.50 25.92
N ASP A 742 -55.13 -21.34 26.91
CA ASP A 742 -55.82 -21.34 28.20
C ASP A 742 -55.67 -19.99 28.95
N ASN A 743 -54.62 -19.20 28.70
CA ASN A 743 -54.43 -17.89 29.35
C ASN A 743 -55.29 -16.79 28.69
N ALA A 744 -55.57 -16.89 27.39
CA ALA A 744 -56.43 -16.02 26.59
C ALA A 744 -57.89 -16.47 26.59
N ASP A 745 -58.16 -17.73 26.91
CA ASP A 745 -59.51 -18.28 26.94
C ASP A 745 -60.31 -17.84 28.19
N ILE A 746 -61.55 -17.40 27.96
CA ILE A 746 -62.49 -16.97 29.00
C ILE A 746 -62.98 -18.17 29.82
N ALA A 747 -62.99 -19.37 29.24
CA ALA A 747 -63.31 -20.60 29.96
C ALA A 747 -62.52 -21.79 29.41
N PRO A 748 -61.30 -22.06 29.94
CA PRO A 748 -60.28 -23.04 29.46
C PRO A 748 -60.68 -24.53 29.42
N SER A 749 -61.94 -24.85 29.21
CA SER A 749 -62.48 -26.21 29.22
C SER A 749 -63.78 -26.31 28.40
N VAL A 750 -64.15 -25.21 27.75
CA VAL A 750 -65.35 -25.06 26.94
C VAL A 750 -65.02 -24.19 25.74
N ALA A 751 -64.83 -24.86 24.60
CA ALA A 751 -64.58 -24.23 23.32
C ALA A 751 -65.43 -22.97 23.10
N ASN A 752 -64.77 -21.89 22.71
CA ASN A 752 -65.33 -20.56 22.56
C ASN A 752 -66.48 -20.53 21.54
N ASP A 753 -66.49 -21.43 20.56
CA ASP A 753 -67.60 -21.61 19.61
C ASP A 753 -68.93 -21.99 20.31
N VAL A 754 -68.87 -22.75 21.41
CA VAL A 754 -70.01 -23.10 22.26
C VAL A 754 -70.46 -21.89 23.07
N ILE A 755 -69.53 -21.09 23.56
CA ILE A 755 -69.82 -19.87 24.34
C ILE A 755 -70.47 -18.81 23.47
N TYR A 756 -69.90 -18.53 22.29
CA TYR A 756 -70.45 -17.55 21.34
C TYR A 756 -71.79 -18.00 20.78
N SER A 757 -71.99 -19.29 20.50
CA SER A 757 -73.29 -19.80 20.03
C SER A 757 -74.37 -19.75 21.12
N ALA A 758 -74.03 -20.06 22.38
CA ALA A 758 -74.94 -19.88 23.51
C ALA A 758 -75.27 -18.40 23.75
N GLY A 759 -74.25 -17.53 23.68
CA GLY A 759 -74.38 -16.07 23.77
C GLY A 759 -75.29 -15.49 22.68
N ALA A 760 -75.12 -15.93 21.43
CA ALA A 760 -75.96 -15.53 20.30
C ALA A 760 -77.43 -15.97 20.47
N VAL A 761 -77.68 -17.17 20.99
CA VAL A 761 -79.05 -17.65 21.27
C VAL A 761 -79.71 -16.84 22.39
N VAL A 762 -78.96 -16.50 23.45
CA VAL A 762 -79.45 -15.65 24.55
C VAL A 762 -79.67 -14.21 24.08
N PHE A 763 -78.79 -13.68 23.23
CA PHE A 763 -78.92 -12.35 22.64
C PHE A 763 -80.11 -12.28 21.68
N LEU A 764 -80.33 -13.30 20.84
CA LEU A 764 -81.52 -13.41 19.99
C LEU A 764 -82.81 -13.58 20.80
N MET A 765 -82.77 -14.29 21.93
CA MET A 765 -83.88 -14.32 22.89
C MET A 765 -84.14 -12.94 23.48
N LEU A 766 -83.10 -12.20 23.89
CA LEU A 766 -83.20 -10.85 24.44
C LEU A 766 -83.73 -9.84 23.41
N ILE A 767 -83.27 -9.90 22.15
CA ILE A 767 -83.80 -9.12 21.04
C ILE A 767 -85.25 -9.50 20.77
N GLY A 768 -85.58 -10.79 20.77
CA GLY A 768 -86.96 -11.27 20.60
C GLY A 768 -87.90 -10.74 21.68
N VAL A 769 -87.43 -10.69 22.93
CA VAL A 769 -88.15 -10.08 24.06
C VAL A 769 -88.26 -8.56 23.88
N LEU A 770 -87.20 -7.87 23.46
CA LEU A 770 -87.20 -6.42 23.22
C LEU A 770 -88.16 -6.03 22.08
N VAL A 771 -88.18 -6.79 20.98
CA VAL A 771 -89.11 -6.61 19.85
C VAL A 771 -90.55 -6.92 20.26
N PHE A 772 -90.77 -7.90 21.14
CA PHE A 772 -92.09 -8.17 21.71
C PHE A 772 -92.61 -6.98 22.54
N PHE A 773 -91.74 -6.29 23.29
CA PHE A 773 -92.11 -5.07 24.01
C PHE A 773 -92.37 -3.88 23.06
N LEU A 774 -91.65 -3.77 21.93
CA LEU A 774 -91.80 -2.67 20.98
C LEU A 774 -93.00 -2.81 20.01
N ARG A 775 -93.57 -4.02 19.83
CA ARG A 775 -94.66 -4.27 18.86
C ARG A 775 -96.09 -4.10 19.42
N SER A 776 -96.25 -3.82 20.71
CA SER A 776 -97.55 -3.54 21.34
C SER A 776 -97.88 -2.03 21.31
N GLY A 777 -98.21 -1.49 20.13
CA GLY A 777 -98.46 -0.04 20.00
C GLY A 777 -99.06 0.52 18.69
N SER A 778 -100.12 -0.09 18.15
CA SER A 778 -101.27 0.57 17.43
C SER A 778 -101.09 1.37 16.10
N ASN A 779 -101.56 0.75 14.99
CA ASN A 779 -102.43 1.20 13.85
C ASN A 779 -102.09 2.36 12.84
N ASN A 780 -101.62 1.98 11.63
CA ASN A 780 -102.18 2.09 10.22
C ASN A 780 -102.94 3.35 9.67
N PRO A 781 -103.10 3.53 8.31
CA PRO A 781 -102.21 3.35 7.12
C PRO A 781 -102.39 4.40 5.97
N SER A 782 -101.72 4.21 4.81
CA SER A 782 -101.93 4.72 3.41
C SER A 782 -100.69 5.46 2.85
N GLU A 783 -100.25 5.38 1.58
CA GLU A 783 -100.56 4.61 0.36
C GLU A 783 -99.32 4.69 -0.58
N ASN A 784 -99.24 3.77 -1.55
CA ASN A 784 -98.11 3.41 -2.41
C ASN A 784 -97.70 4.46 -3.46
N ASN A 785 -96.43 4.46 -3.87
CA ASN A 785 -96.10 4.00 -5.24
C ASN A 785 -94.61 3.71 -5.45
N TRP A 786 -94.37 2.55 -6.06
CA TRP A 786 -93.09 2.00 -6.52
C TRP A 786 -92.91 2.26 -8.02
N GLU A 787 -91.69 2.60 -8.43
CA GLU A 787 -91.04 2.04 -9.61
C GLU A 787 -89.49 2.20 -9.45
N VAL A 788 -88.77 1.15 -9.84
CA VAL A 788 -87.41 0.68 -9.44
C VAL A 788 -86.42 1.02 -10.59
N PRO A 789 -85.10 1.34 -10.40
CA PRO A 789 -84.10 0.41 -9.81
C PRO A 789 -82.87 0.97 -9.03
N SER A 790 -82.49 0.20 -8.00
CA SER A 790 -81.13 -0.20 -7.52
C SER A 790 -79.98 0.83 -7.31
N PRO A 791 -79.02 0.54 -6.42
CA PRO A 791 -79.17 0.18 -5.01
C PRO A 791 -78.16 0.99 -4.15
N SER A 792 -78.61 1.75 -3.16
CA SER A 792 -77.72 2.29 -2.13
C SER A 792 -77.60 1.28 -1.00
N GLN A 793 -76.56 0.44 -1.07
CA GLN A 793 -76.09 -0.40 0.02
C GLN A 793 -75.52 0.50 1.12
N GLY A 794 -75.90 0.23 2.36
CA GLY A 794 -75.50 1.01 3.52
C GLY A 794 -76.32 0.59 4.71
N PHE A 795 -76.18 -0.67 5.10
CA PHE A 795 -76.50 -1.12 6.45
C PHE A 795 -75.95 -2.54 6.74
N ASP A 796 -74.71 -2.83 6.32
CA ASP A 796 -74.01 -4.05 6.72
C ASP A 796 -72.55 -3.74 7.12
N GLU A 797 -72.31 -2.55 7.69
CA GLU A 797 -71.11 -2.29 8.51
C GLU A 797 -71.41 -2.77 9.94
N ARG A 798 -70.53 -3.65 10.44
CA ARG A 798 -70.64 -4.45 11.66
C ARG A 798 -71.40 -5.76 11.44
N MET A 799 -70.76 -6.70 10.75
CA MET A 799 -70.59 -8.10 11.14
C MET A 799 -69.80 -8.77 10.01
N MET A 800 -68.75 -9.51 10.37
CA MET A 800 -67.86 -10.32 9.54
C MET A 800 -66.66 -9.59 8.91
N ASP A 801 -65.53 -9.60 9.63
CA ASP A 801 -64.21 -9.83 9.02
C ASP A 801 -63.45 -10.78 9.95
N MET A 802 -63.63 -12.08 9.69
CA MET A 802 -62.65 -13.12 10.00
C MET A 802 -62.13 -13.63 8.65
N GLU A 803 -60.81 -13.56 8.56
CA GLU A 803 -59.91 -14.52 7.92
C GLU A 803 -59.83 -14.67 6.39
N GLU A 804 -58.61 -14.33 5.96
CA GLU A 804 -57.64 -15.20 5.31
C GLU A 804 -57.59 -15.36 3.78
N LYS A 805 -56.37 -15.03 3.32
CA LYS A 805 -55.53 -15.68 2.30
C LYS A 805 -56.03 -15.68 0.86
N SER A 806 -55.37 -14.87 0.01
CA SER A 806 -54.28 -15.37 -0.85
C SER A 806 -53.68 -14.28 -1.77
N ILE A 807 -52.36 -14.14 -1.65
CA ILE A 807 -51.27 -13.96 -2.64
C ILE A 807 -51.64 -13.82 -4.15
N PRO A 808 -50.73 -13.29 -5.00
CA PRO A 808 -50.35 -11.90 -5.24
C PRO A 808 -50.81 -11.43 -6.65
N ILE A 809 -50.51 -10.17 -7.01
CA ILE A 809 -49.74 -9.76 -8.22
C ILE A 809 -49.89 -8.23 -8.40
N ILE A 810 -48.76 -7.53 -8.25
CA ILE A 810 -48.25 -6.36 -8.99
C ILE A 810 -49.30 -5.42 -9.64
N GLU A 811 -49.43 -4.17 -9.17
CA GLU A 811 -48.83 -2.95 -9.76
C GLU A 811 -49.40 -1.66 -9.12
N ARG A 812 -48.63 -0.56 -9.28
CA ARG A 812 -48.66 0.77 -8.63
C ARG A 812 -49.89 1.65 -8.89
N GLU A 813 -50.14 2.61 -7.99
CA GLU A 813 -50.01 4.09 -8.22
C GLU A 813 -50.83 4.93 -7.21
N ASP A 814 -50.09 5.76 -6.48
CA ASP A 814 -50.18 7.22 -6.31
C ASP A 814 -51.36 8.00 -5.70
N SER A 815 -50.90 9.00 -4.92
CA SER A 815 -51.45 10.35 -4.67
C SER A 815 -52.65 10.45 -3.70
N GLU A 816 -52.79 11.44 -2.81
CA GLU A 816 -52.08 12.68 -2.46
C GLU A 816 -52.68 13.18 -1.11
N PRO A 817 -52.04 14.10 -0.36
CA PRO A 817 -52.44 14.46 1.01
C PRO A 817 -52.98 15.91 1.19
N LYS A 818 -53.56 16.19 2.39
CA LYS A 818 -53.56 17.44 3.22
C LYS A 818 -54.84 17.56 4.10
N PRO A 819 -54.88 18.40 5.18
CA PRO A 819 -53.91 18.64 6.26
C PRO A 819 -54.52 18.84 7.69
N SER A 820 -53.66 18.78 8.73
CA SER A 820 -53.60 19.50 10.03
C SER A 820 -54.84 19.89 10.88
N GLN A 821 -54.88 19.52 12.18
CA GLN A 821 -54.67 20.42 13.36
C GLN A 821 -55.20 19.87 14.71
N GLN A 822 -54.33 20.02 15.74
CA GLN A 822 -54.53 20.47 17.14
C GLN A 822 -55.19 19.59 18.24
N ASN A 823 -54.35 19.39 19.27
CA ASN A 823 -54.55 19.06 20.70
C ASN A 823 -55.75 19.71 21.41
N ILE A 824 -56.14 19.17 22.59
CA ILE A 824 -56.50 19.91 23.83
C ILE A 824 -56.87 18.95 25.01
N PHE A 825 -56.11 19.06 26.13
CA PHE A 825 -56.51 19.12 27.57
C PHE A 825 -57.24 17.92 28.25
N GLU A 826 -57.20 17.65 29.57
CA GLU A 826 -56.75 18.32 30.81
C GLU A 826 -56.87 17.31 31.98
N GLY A 827 -56.19 17.55 33.12
CA GLY A 827 -56.86 17.34 34.42
C GLY A 827 -56.07 17.08 35.72
N TYR A 828 -55.64 18.17 36.40
CA TYR A 828 -55.59 18.44 37.87
C TYR A 828 -54.94 17.44 38.89
N SER A 829 -54.31 17.80 40.03
CA SER A 829 -53.60 18.95 40.63
C SER A 829 -53.29 18.65 42.14
N GLN A 830 -52.07 18.94 42.64
CA GLN A 830 -51.66 19.42 44.01
C GLN A 830 -51.90 18.52 45.28
N SER A 831 -51.08 18.45 46.36
CA SER A 831 -50.02 19.30 46.95
C SER A 831 -49.18 18.63 48.09
N SER A 832 -47.88 19.00 48.17
CA SER A 832 -46.99 19.32 49.33
C SER A 832 -46.65 18.33 50.48
N LEU A 833 -45.34 18.05 50.68
CA LEU A 833 -44.49 18.39 51.87
C LEU A 833 -43.05 17.77 51.74
N GLU A 834 -42.03 18.63 51.92
CA GLU A 834 -40.55 18.43 51.97
C GLU A 834 -40.03 17.63 53.22
N PRO A 835 -38.70 17.46 53.46
CA PRO A 835 -37.56 17.10 52.58
C PRO A 835 -36.55 16.12 53.25
N SER A 836 -35.69 15.44 52.48
CA SER A 836 -34.31 15.14 52.93
C SER A 836 -33.42 14.46 51.85
N LEU A 837 -32.28 15.11 51.59
CA LEU A 837 -30.91 14.57 51.46
C LEU A 837 -30.53 13.66 50.28
N GLN A 838 -29.59 14.22 49.48
CA GLN A 838 -28.41 13.59 48.85
C GLN A 838 -28.59 12.94 47.44
N PRO A 839 -27.49 12.78 46.68
CA PRO A 839 -27.35 13.26 45.29
C PRO A 839 -27.38 12.15 44.23
N SER A 840 -27.91 12.44 43.04
CA SER A 840 -27.73 11.68 41.78
C SER A 840 -26.55 12.32 41.03
N MET A 841 -25.53 11.65 40.47
CA MET A 841 -25.47 10.40 39.68
C MET A 841 -26.57 10.35 38.61
N GLU A 842 -26.31 11.02 37.49
CA GLU A 842 -26.83 10.64 36.17
C GLU A 842 -25.63 10.20 35.35
N SER A 843 -25.43 8.88 35.34
CA SER A 843 -24.97 8.13 34.18
C SER A 843 -26.09 8.10 33.13
N SER A 844 -25.73 7.72 31.91
CA SER A 844 -26.61 7.29 30.81
C SER A 844 -27.46 8.35 30.10
N GLU A 845 -26.83 9.12 29.22
CA GLU A 845 -27.32 9.25 27.83
C GLU A 845 -26.62 8.16 26.98
N VAL A 846 -27.04 6.92 27.19
CA VAL A 846 -26.91 5.80 26.24
C VAL A 846 -28.24 5.06 26.39
N PHE A 847 -28.86 4.67 25.28
CA PHE A 847 -30.29 4.33 25.11
C PHE A 847 -31.23 5.49 24.76
N ASN A 848 -30.96 6.10 23.60
CA ASN A 848 -31.98 6.46 22.61
C ASN A 848 -31.37 6.39 21.19
N ILE A 849 -30.69 5.29 20.86
CA ILE A 849 -30.21 5.00 19.50
C ILE A 849 -30.88 3.73 18.91
N ALA A 850 -31.48 2.87 19.73
CA ALA A 850 -32.15 1.65 19.24
C ALA A 850 -33.65 1.86 18.96
N ASN A 851 -34.01 2.90 18.20
CA ASN A 851 -35.35 3.02 17.61
C ASN A 851 -35.42 3.89 16.33
N ASP A 852 -34.30 4.08 15.62
CA ASP A 852 -34.28 4.82 14.36
C ASP A 852 -33.57 4.07 13.22
N LEU A 853 -33.33 2.76 13.38
CA LEU A 853 -33.03 1.86 12.26
C LEU A 853 -34.34 1.32 11.71
N PHE A 854 -34.57 1.56 10.41
CA PHE A 854 -35.77 1.21 9.64
C PHE A 854 -36.94 2.20 9.70
N ASP A 855 -36.65 3.51 9.62
CA ASP A 855 -37.53 4.43 8.89
C ASP A 855 -36.72 5.47 8.11
N SER A 856 -37.26 5.95 6.99
CA SER A 856 -36.61 6.71 5.92
C SER A 856 -35.53 7.72 6.34
N THR A 857 -34.35 7.69 5.69
CA THR A 857 -33.34 8.76 5.75
C THR A 857 -34.00 10.14 5.58
N PRO A 858 -33.79 11.10 6.50
CA PRO A 858 -34.28 12.45 6.29
C PRO A 858 -33.61 13.01 5.03
N LYS A 859 -34.41 13.31 4.01
CA LYS A 859 -33.95 13.94 2.75
C LYS A 859 -33.02 15.12 3.06
N GLN A 860 -31.72 14.91 2.92
CA GLN A 860 -30.73 15.91 3.21
C GLN A 860 -30.76 16.95 2.08
N SER A 861 -31.25 18.14 2.38
CA SER A 861 -31.22 19.25 1.42
C SER A 861 -29.75 19.68 1.19
N PRO A 862 -29.35 20.02 -0.04
CA PRO A 862 -28.00 20.47 -0.31
C PRO A 862 -27.60 21.67 0.58
N PRO A 863 -26.35 21.72 1.08
CA PRO A 863 -25.83 22.89 1.78
C PRO A 863 -26.01 24.18 0.98
N SER A 864 -26.34 25.28 1.67
CA SER A 864 -26.55 26.59 1.01
C SER A 864 -25.31 27.17 0.30
N SER A 865 -24.12 26.65 0.64
CA SER A 865 -22.82 26.98 0.05
C SER A 865 -22.57 26.34 -1.32
N LEU A 866 -23.26 25.24 -1.66
CA LEU A 866 -23.14 24.61 -2.97
C LEU A 866 -23.78 25.51 -4.05
N MET A 867 -23.14 25.60 -5.21
CA MET A 867 -23.65 26.31 -6.39
C MET A 867 -24.10 25.29 -7.44
N GLY A 868 -25.33 25.48 -7.95
CA GLY A 868 -25.89 24.64 -9.01
C GLY A 868 -25.72 25.24 -10.41
N MET A 869 -26.00 24.45 -11.43
CA MET A 869 -26.03 24.91 -12.83
C MET A 869 -27.28 25.75 -13.10
N LEU A 870 -27.14 26.81 -13.90
CA LEU A 870 -28.28 27.66 -14.26
C LEU A 870 -29.15 27.03 -15.35
N ASP A 871 -30.45 26.94 -15.11
CA ASP A 871 -31.44 26.48 -16.08
C ASP A 871 -31.81 27.57 -17.11
N SER A 872 -32.58 27.20 -18.12
CA SER A 872 -33.03 28.12 -19.19
C SER A 872 -33.89 29.31 -18.71
N ASN A 873 -34.35 29.30 -17.46
CA ASN A 873 -35.11 30.39 -16.84
C ASN A 873 -34.26 31.22 -15.85
N GLY A 874 -32.97 30.87 -15.68
CA GLY A 874 -32.02 31.55 -14.80
C GLY A 874 -32.08 31.11 -13.34
N HIS A 875 -32.64 29.93 -13.04
CA HIS A 875 -32.63 29.35 -11.70
C HIS A 875 -31.45 28.39 -11.55
N GLU A 876 -30.83 28.35 -10.37
CA GLU A 876 -29.83 27.35 -10.07
C GLU A 876 -30.50 25.99 -9.86
N VAL A 877 -29.89 24.93 -10.40
CA VAL A 877 -30.34 23.55 -10.30
C VAL A 877 -29.14 22.68 -9.94
N ILE A 878 -29.30 21.82 -8.93
CA ILE A 878 -28.27 20.88 -8.50
C ILE A 878 -28.89 19.53 -8.20
N GLU A 879 -28.18 18.46 -8.49
CA GLU A 879 -28.54 17.10 -8.08
C GLU A 879 -27.76 16.77 -6.81
N TYR A 880 -28.45 16.40 -5.72
CA TYR A 880 -27.81 16.15 -4.43
C TYR A 880 -28.51 15.01 -3.68
N PRO A 881 -27.75 13.97 -3.22
CA PRO A 881 -26.34 13.69 -3.53
C PRO A 881 -26.09 13.50 -5.05
N ALA A 882 -24.86 13.67 -5.52
CA ALA A 882 -24.54 13.51 -6.94
C ALA A 882 -24.85 12.06 -7.39
N GLY A 883 -25.61 11.89 -8.48
CA GLY A 883 -26.05 10.58 -8.97
C GLY A 883 -27.34 10.04 -8.34
N SER A 884 -27.98 10.79 -7.43
CA SER A 884 -29.22 10.38 -6.75
C SER A 884 -30.49 10.51 -7.60
N GLY A 885 -30.44 11.17 -8.75
CA GLY A 885 -31.59 11.55 -9.57
C GLY A 885 -32.49 12.64 -8.95
N GLN A 886 -32.16 13.16 -7.76
CA GLN A 886 -32.96 14.17 -7.05
C GLN A 886 -32.49 15.59 -7.35
N ASN A 887 -33.28 16.31 -8.14
CA ASN A 887 -32.98 17.68 -8.54
C ASN A 887 -33.56 18.72 -7.55
N TRP A 888 -32.72 19.68 -7.18
CA TRP A 888 -33.04 20.81 -6.31
C TRP A 888 -32.89 22.11 -7.09
N THR A 889 -33.74 23.10 -6.84
CA THR A 889 -33.67 24.40 -7.51
C THR A 889 -33.83 25.57 -6.55
N ARG A 890 -33.17 26.70 -6.86
CA ARG A 890 -33.36 27.98 -6.16
C ARG A 890 -33.27 29.16 -7.12
N THR A 891 -33.95 30.25 -6.78
CA THR A 891 -34.02 31.45 -7.64
C THR A 891 -32.95 32.51 -7.32
N ASP A 892 -32.33 32.41 -6.14
CA ASP A 892 -31.28 33.30 -5.64
C ASP A 892 -30.36 32.50 -4.69
N PRO A 893 -29.04 32.68 -4.71
CA PRO A 893 -28.09 31.96 -3.84
C PRO A 893 -28.30 32.19 -2.34
N THR A 894 -29.06 33.22 -1.95
CA THR A 894 -29.44 33.45 -0.54
C THR A 894 -30.67 32.66 -0.08
N GLN A 895 -31.36 31.97 -0.99
CA GLN A 895 -32.54 31.17 -0.69
C GLN A 895 -32.19 29.69 -0.51
N SER A 896 -32.95 29.04 0.37
CA SER A 896 -32.88 27.60 0.58
C SER A 896 -33.26 26.84 -0.70
N TRP A 897 -32.62 25.69 -0.92
CA TRP A 897 -32.92 24.79 -2.03
C TRP A 897 -34.33 24.21 -1.93
N ILE A 898 -35.04 24.14 -3.05
CA ILE A 898 -36.39 23.59 -3.15
C ILE A 898 -36.33 22.35 -4.04
N GLN A 899 -36.80 21.21 -3.54
CA GLN A 899 -36.86 19.97 -4.34
C GLN A 899 -37.79 20.17 -5.54
N LYS A 900 -37.32 19.83 -6.73
CA LYS A 900 -38.09 19.86 -7.96
C LYS A 900 -38.76 18.49 -8.12
N GLU A 901 -40.06 18.44 -7.84
CA GLU A 901 -40.90 17.25 -8.09
C GLU A 901 -40.94 16.87 -9.57
#